data_AF-A0A0L6V572-F1
#
_entry.id   AF-A0A0L6V572-F1
#
_cell.length_a   1.000
_cell.length_b   1.000
_cell.length_c   1.000
_cell.angle_alpha   90.00
_cell.angle_beta   90.00
_cell.angle_gamma   90.00
#
_symmetry.space_group_name_H-M   'P 1'
#
loop_
_entity.id
_entity.type
_entity.pdbx_description
1 polymer ?
#
loop_
_entity_poly.entity_id
_entity_poly.type
_entity_poly.pdbx_seq_one_letter_code
_entity_poly.pdbx_strand_id
1 'polypeptide(L)'
;MALFPGSPESIAQLVKNKTPTDEKVHNQKRNIDAVENHSNSKSSNVPAKKKNQIKKSNPIRQLTRKWVHDDDSIEVLPTLEEIRKLHGTFPKDLTFELQTTNCTGLPAHLRRYRCAPCISKAVGFICAFRWIRQWICKRDPPQVIVGAPILPDFTTHPSQLDYQSPKFPTEFNRLPHPQDLMELRGLLAKILLPGIEKELAWLQDPQVKFIGRRIDLVTKCDYCSATLIGAAWLCSQCGAEACTKCFQLLVEQTQAGGDTLEDTPLKDIHVDWLKRLKTCTKWHGFHTPPAYNKISHITHEELDTLRKQMLPLAENYETSPTSTSPIELSDPYSVPADLVRFLHQPEDSCTEPYIKMHVNDLEADPSIFNRLWSAGQMIVVTGMSDRLKKPWTPDYFMCKYSLDACQCIEANSPLQCPVDTTNQEVWKLRDWPPEADFQNKFPDLFYDFEHALPIPDITTRVGIRNVAAHFPANANVPDMLTVDVSFGKDYANILFQMYIAMKNSDQVGSRGSTVFAFFTWMLPVDAINIQTYAKQGDSEGCVSLRFRQISVHTHKKVALWHLYHAKDSQTLREFLYQHQADELELAVEEVKCKLDDPIHTTRIYVNAEMRKTLREKYGVTGWEVKQKPGEAVFIPAYTAHQVCNLANCIKVAGEPDSDFVSPHSIQRCIKLTEEFRVQNHEHRRPWREDLLQINQMLLYAFVSTGRSIEEFEVKKLTPHS
;
A
#
# COMPACT_ATOMS: atom_id res chain seq x y z
N MET A 1 -12.16 31.03 0.58
CA MET A 1 -12.89 30.38 -0.54
C MET A 1 -14.00 31.29 -1.03
N ALA A 2 -13.73 32.11 -2.05
CA ALA A 2 -14.78 32.77 -2.82
C ALA A 2 -14.89 32.04 -4.17
N LEU A 3 -15.52 30.86 -4.17
CA LEU A 3 -15.82 30.08 -5.38
C LEU A 3 -17.21 30.39 -5.95
N PHE A 4 -17.88 31.43 -5.43
CA PHE A 4 -19.19 31.92 -5.89
C PHE A 4 -19.16 33.47 -5.81
N PRO A 5 -19.59 34.20 -6.84
CA PRO A 5 -19.06 35.54 -7.12
C PRO A 5 -19.60 36.63 -6.18
N GLY A 6 -18.67 37.41 -5.64
CA GLY A 6 -18.87 38.79 -5.16
C GLY A 6 -17.89 39.72 -5.91
N SER A 7 -18.31 40.95 -6.20
CA SER A 7 -17.79 41.86 -7.24
C SER A 7 -16.30 42.28 -7.16
N PRO A 8 -15.68 42.71 -8.29
CA PRO A 8 -14.22 42.73 -8.49
C PRO A 8 -13.40 43.89 -7.88
N GLU A 9 -14.00 44.87 -7.20
CA GLU A 9 -13.30 46.14 -6.93
C GLU A 9 -12.58 46.24 -5.57
N SER A 10 -12.61 45.21 -4.72
CA SER A 10 -12.04 45.29 -3.35
C SER A 10 -10.68 44.62 -3.13
N ILE A 11 -10.12 43.91 -4.13
CA ILE A 11 -8.92 43.06 -3.95
C ILE A 11 -7.60 43.75 -4.36
N ALA A 12 -7.64 44.93 -4.99
CA ALA A 12 -6.46 45.59 -5.53
C ALA A 12 -5.47 46.20 -4.50
N GLN A 13 -5.73 46.12 -3.18
CA GLN A 13 -4.91 46.81 -2.17
C GLN A 13 -4.06 45.92 -1.23
N LEU A 14 -4.11 44.58 -1.32
CA LEU A 14 -3.45 43.70 -0.32
C LEU A 14 -2.21 42.93 -0.78
N VAL A 15 -1.74 43.09 -2.03
CA VAL A 15 -0.60 42.30 -2.58
C VAL A 15 0.64 43.15 -2.85
N LYS A 16 1.10 43.92 -1.87
CA LYS A 16 2.47 44.44 -1.84
C LYS A 16 3.14 44.04 -0.54
N ASN A 17 3.92 42.97 -0.62
CA ASN A 17 5.08 42.59 0.21
C ASN A 17 5.01 41.11 0.59
N LYS A 18 5.71 40.25 -0.17
CA LYS A 18 6.56 39.16 0.34
C LYS A 18 7.24 38.46 -0.84
N THR A 19 8.57 38.46 -0.79
CA THR A 19 9.45 37.65 -1.65
C THR A 19 9.39 36.18 -1.25
N PRO A 20 9.57 35.22 -2.18
CA PRO A 20 9.50 33.80 -1.88
C PRO A 20 10.82 33.28 -1.32
N THR A 21 10.77 32.59 -0.19
CA THR A 21 11.86 31.74 0.32
C THR A 21 11.56 30.28 -0.01
N ASP A 22 12.50 29.62 -0.68
CA ASP A 22 12.47 28.19 -1.01
C ASP A 22 12.44 27.33 0.28
N GLU A 23 11.29 26.77 0.62
CA GLU A 23 11.17 25.71 1.63
C GLU A 23 10.92 24.36 0.95
N LYS A 24 11.95 23.52 0.96
CA LYS A 24 11.84 22.08 0.68
C LYS A 24 11.05 21.42 1.80
N VAL A 25 9.86 20.93 1.50
CA VAL A 25 9.04 20.14 2.42
C VAL A 25 9.76 18.82 2.74
N HIS A 26 10.08 18.62 4.02
CA HIS A 26 10.66 17.39 4.57
C HIS A 26 9.58 16.62 5.34
N ASN A 27 9.39 15.35 4.98
CA ASN A 27 8.59 14.41 5.78
C ASN A 27 9.28 14.17 7.12
N GLN A 28 8.74 14.77 8.19
CA GLN A 28 9.17 14.52 9.56
C GLN A 28 8.57 13.18 10.03
N LYS A 29 9.42 12.16 10.25
CA LYS A 29 9.06 10.95 11.00
C LYS A 29 9.61 11.04 12.44
N ARG A 30 8.87 10.52 13.42
CA ARG A 30 9.12 10.74 14.86
C ARG A 30 10.36 10.02 15.41
N ASN A 31 10.83 10.56 16.53
CA ASN A 31 11.93 10.08 17.36
C ASN A 31 11.48 8.90 18.23
N ILE A 32 12.19 7.76 18.16
CA ILE A 32 11.92 6.56 18.98
C ILE A 32 12.95 6.51 20.10
N ASP A 33 12.64 7.15 21.24
CA ASP A 33 13.35 6.97 22.52
C ASP A 33 12.37 6.89 23.72
N ALA A 34 11.06 6.72 23.50
CA ALA A 34 10.05 6.86 24.56
C ALA A 34 9.25 5.58 24.94
N VAL A 35 9.68 4.38 24.52
CA VAL A 35 8.87 3.16 24.73
C VAL A 35 9.07 2.50 26.12
N GLU A 36 9.93 3.01 27.00
CA GLU A 36 10.22 2.34 28.27
C GLU A 36 9.48 2.84 29.53
N ASN A 37 8.54 3.80 29.46
CA ASN A 37 7.83 4.22 30.68
C ASN A 37 6.34 4.52 30.47
N HIS A 38 5.49 3.50 30.64
CA HIS A 38 4.09 3.70 30.99
C HIS A 38 3.78 3.00 32.31
N SER A 39 3.76 3.78 33.40
CA SER A 39 2.94 3.46 34.58
C SER A 39 2.05 4.67 34.87
N ASN A 40 0.76 4.39 35.05
CA ASN A 40 -0.33 5.34 35.28
C ASN A 40 -0.09 6.26 36.49
N SER A 41 -0.40 7.55 36.36
CA SER A 41 -1.20 8.26 37.37
C SER A 41 -1.78 9.57 36.84
N LYS A 42 -3.10 9.73 36.99
CA LYS A 42 -3.82 11.00 36.87
C LYS A 42 -3.42 11.96 38.00
N SER A 43 -3.40 13.26 37.71
CA SER A 43 -4.17 14.34 38.40
C SER A 43 -3.41 15.66 38.67
N SER A 44 -4.08 16.75 38.28
CA SER A 44 -4.23 18.07 38.91
C SER A 44 -3.09 18.78 39.67
N ASN A 45 -2.91 20.04 39.28
CA ASN A 45 -2.20 21.16 39.95
C ASN A 45 -2.25 21.18 41.49
N VAL A 46 -1.11 21.49 42.13
CA VAL A 46 -0.88 22.40 43.31
C VAL A 46 0.60 22.27 43.79
N PRO A 47 1.25 23.32 44.34
CA PRO A 47 2.73 23.42 44.37
C PRO A 47 3.44 22.98 45.66
N ALA A 48 4.64 22.40 45.42
CA ALA A 48 5.87 22.30 46.22
C ALA A 48 5.84 22.31 47.77
N LYS A 49 6.17 21.16 48.38
CA LYS A 49 6.90 21.08 49.67
C LYS A 49 7.92 19.93 49.67
N LYS A 50 9.17 20.24 50.03
CA LYS A 50 10.29 19.31 50.28
C LYS A 50 9.97 18.35 51.44
N LYS A 51 10.23 17.04 51.30
CA LYS A 51 10.63 16.14 52.41
C LYS A 51 11.19 14.79 51.92
N ASN A 52 12.41 14.51 52.40
CA ASN A 52 13.17 13.26 52.58
C ASN A 52 12.79 11.98 51.81
N GLN A 53 13.71 11.55 50.94
CA GLN A 53 13.73 10.24 50.29
C GLN A 53 14.15 9.13 51.26
N ILE A 54 13.27 8.16 51.50
CA ILE A 54 13.62 6.81 51.93
C ILE A 54 13.78 5.97 50.66
N LYS A 55 14.97 5.38 50.47
CA LYS A 55 15.31 4.51 49.33
C LYS A 55 14.43 3.26 49.34
N LYS A 56 13.53 3.13 48.35
CA LYS A 56 12.98 1.84 47.92
C LYS A 56 13.68 1.43 46.62
N SER A 57 14.17 0.19 46.61
CA SER A 57 14.88 -0.45 45.50
C SER A 57 13.97 -0.66 44.28
N ASN A 58 14.36 -0.12 43.12
CA ASN A 58 13.74 -0.42 41.82
C ASN A 58 14.24 -1.76 41.26
N PRO A 59 13.39 -2.55 40.57
CA PRO A 59 13.85 -3.68 39.78
C PRO A 59 14.43 -3.20 38.43
N ILE A 60 15.60 -3.77 38.09
CA ILE A 60 16.27 -3.87 36.78
C ILE A 60 16.23 -2.59 35.89
N ARG A 61 17.18 -1.68 36.12
CA ARG A 61 17.70 -0.81 35.05
C ARG A 61 18.38 -1.71 34.01
N GLN A 62 17.83 -1.84 32.80
CA GLN A 62 18.66 -2.21 31.66
C GLN A 62 19.70 -1.08 31.48
N LEU A 63 20.91 -1.33 31.95
CA LEU A 63 22.05 -0.46 31.67
C LEU A 63 22.20 -0.40 30.16
N THR A 64 21.92 0.76 29.55
CA THR A 64 22.35 1.08 28.20
C THR A 64 23.87 1.01 28.16
N ARG A 65 24.40 -0.19 27.89
CA ARG A 65 25.85 -0.45 27.82
C ARG A 65 26.41 0.28 26.61
N LYS A 66 27.43 1.09 26.84
CA LYS A 66 28.21 1.75 25.78
C LYS A 66 29.28 0.76 25.32
N TRP A 67 29.40 0.55 24.01
CA TRP A 67 30.45 -0.28 23.43
C TRP A 67 31.83 0.37 23.63
N VAL A 68 32.81 -0.41 24.08
CA VAL A 68 34.20 0.01 24.32
C VAL A 68 35.14 -0.91 23.52
N HIS A 69 36.25 -0.38 23.03
CA HIS A 69 37.30 -1.09 22.31
C HIS A 69 38.67 -0.76 22.94
N ASP A 70 39.63 -1.70 22.89
CA ASP A 70 40.90 -1.62 23.64
C ASP A 70 41.95 -0.74 22.94
N ASP A 71 41.95 -0.80 21.61
CA ASP A 71 42.97 -0.18 20.77
C ASP A 71 42.34 0.62 19.62
N ASP A 72 42.36 1.94 19.72
CA ASP A 72 41.78 2.82 18.69
C ASP A 72 42.58 2.82 17.37
N SER A 73 43.77 2.19 17.32
CA SER A 73 44.56 2.02 16.10
C SER A 73 44.10 0.83 15.23
N ILE A 74 43.35 -0.12 15.80
CA ILE A 74 42.83 -1.28 15.07
C ILE A 74 41.51 -0.93 14.40
N GLU A 75 41.56 -0.62 13.11
CA GLU A 75 40.36 -0.39 12.32
C GLU A 75 39.69 -1.69 11.84
N VAL A 76 40.49 -2.75 11.62
CA VAL A 76 40.01 -4.05 11.15
C VAL A 76 40.18 -5.08 12.26
N LEU A 77 39.06 -5.53 12.81
CA LEU A 77 39.06 -6.54 13.85
C LEU A 77 39.35 -7.93 13.29
N PRO A 78 40.10 -8.79 14.00
CA PRO A 78 40.34 -10.16 13.58
C PRO A 78 39.03 -10.96 13.60
N THR A 79 38.82 -11.76 12.56
CA THR A 79 37.68 -12.66 12.42
C THR A 79 37.73 -13.81 13.42
N LEU A 80 36.58 -14.47 13.64
CA LEU A 80 36.52 -15.67 14.50
C LEU A 80 37.49 -16.76 14.02
N GLU A 81 37.65 -16.92 12.71
CA GLU A 81 38.59 -17.89 12.14
C GLU A 81 40.04 -17.52 12.41
N GLU A 82 40.42 -16.24 12.27
CA GLU A 82 41.76 -15.76 12.59
C GLU A 82 42.08 -15.92 14.08
N ILE A 83 41.14 -15.59 14.96
CA ILE A 83 41.28 -15.80 16.41
C ILE A 83 41.46 -17.30 16.72
N ARG A 84 40.64 -18.17 16.12
CA ARG A 84 40.77 -19.63 16.32
C ARG A 84 42.09 -20.17 15.75
N LYS A 85 42.57 -19.67 14.61
CA LYS A 85 43.87 -20.06 14.03
C LYS A 85 45.03 -19.66 14.93
N LEU A 86 44.97 -18.47 15.55
CA LEU A 86 46.00 -17.98 16.46
C LEU A 86 46.06 -18.76 17.79
N HIS A 87 44.91 -19.16 18.33
CA HIS A 87 44.82 -19.75 19.68
C HIS A 87 44.49 -21.26 19.69
N GLY A 88 44.29 -21.88 18.52
CA GLY A 88 43.87 -23.28 18.34
C GLY A 88 42.41 -23.58 18.74
N THR A 89 41.88 -22.88 19.73
CA THR A 89 40.47 -22.94 20.18
C THR A 89 39.95 -21.54 20.48
N PHE A 90 38.64 -21.37 20.68
CA PHE A 90 38.10 -20.07 21.10
C PHE A 90 38.61 -19.74 22.53
N PRO A 91 39.33 -18.63 22.73
CA PRO A 91 39.94 -18.32 24.02
C PRO A 91 38.91 -18.21 25.16
N LYS A 92 39.26 -18.73 26.33
CA LYS A 92 38.34 -18.76 27.50
C LYS A 92 38.09 -17.38 28.10
N ASP A 93 38.98 -16.43 27.87
CA ASP A 93 38.87 -15.03 28.26
C ASP A 93 37.96 -14.23 27.31
N LEU A 94 37.51 -14.83 26.20
CA LEU A 94 36.56 -14.22 25.28
C LEU A 94 35.14 -14.75 25.47
N THR A 95 34.19 -13.93 25.04
CA THR A 95 32.75 -14.22 25.04
C THR A 95 32.09 -13.59 23.82
N PHE A 96 30.92 -14.10 23.43
CA PHE A 96 30.07 -13.49 22.42
C PHE A 96 29.03 -12.60 23.10
N GLU A 97 28.95 -11.33 22.69
CA GLU A 97 28.00 -10.37 23.22
C GLU A 97 27.01 -9.91 22.14
N LEU A 98 25.72 -10.06 22.40
CA LEU A 98 24.66 -9.70 21.47
C LEU A 98 24.57 -8.18 21.31
N GLN A 99 24.42 -7.71 20.07
CA GLN A 99 24.21 -6.30 19.79
C GLN A 99 22.78 -5.88 20.14
N THR A 100 22.60 -5.27 21.31
CA THR A 100 21.28 -4.82 21.79
C THR A 100 20.91 -3.39 21.35
N THR A 101 21.92 -2.60 20.93
CA THR A 101 21.79 -1.19 20.52
C THR A 101 21.98 -1.00 19.01
N ASN A 102 21.65 0.18 18.51
CA ASN A 102 21.95 0.56 17.12
C ASN A 102 23.46 0.63 16.87
N CYS A 103 23.90 0.42 15.61
CA CYS A 103 25.31 0.52 15.24
C CYS A 103 25.90 1.93 15.45
N THR A 104 25.05 2.95 15.62
CA THR A 104 25.48 4.32 15.98
C THR A 104 26.17 4.39 17.33
N GLY A 105 25.87 3.44 18.24
CA GLY A 105 26.51 3.30 19.55
C GLY A 105 27.90 2.67 19.51
N LEU A 106 28.38 2.21 18.34
CA LEU A 106 29.73 1.67 18.18
C LEU A 106 30.80 2.77 18.29
N PRO A 107 32.01 2.43 18.80
CA PRO A 107 33.18 3.32 18.78
C PRO A 107 33.47 3.92 17.39
N ALA A 108 34.09 5.10 17.36
CA ALA A 108 34.25 5.88 16.14
C ALA A 108 35.13 5.16 15.08
N HIS A 109 36.17 4.46 15.49
CA HIS A 109 37.04 3.66 14.60
C HIS A 109 36.33 2.40 14.08
N LEU A 110 35.30 1.89 14.77
CA LEU A 110 34.49 0.75 14.33
C LEU A 110 33.30 1.14 13.42
N ARG A 111 33.28 2.38 12.91
CA ARG A 111 32.24 2.88 11.97
C ARG A 111 32.04 1.98 10.75
N ARG A 112 33.07 1.26 10.32
CA ARG A 112 33.02 0.34 9.17
C ARG A 112 32.12 -0.88 9.35
N TYR A 113 31.67 -1.15 10.58
CA TYR A 113 30.74 -2.23 10.90
C TYR A 113 29.29 -1.72 11.09
N ARG A 114 29.00 -0.48 10.69
CA ARG A 114 27.62 0.05 10.70
C ARG A 114 26.81 -0.51 9.52
N CYS A 115 25.54 -0.81 9.76
CA CYS A 115 24.62 -1.17 8.69
C CYS A 115 24.24 0.06 7.84
N ALA A 116 23.73 -0.17 6.63
CA ALA A 116 23.28 0.86 5.71
C ALA A 116 22.25 1.82 6.35
N PRO A 117 21.20 1.35 7.06
CA PRO A 117 20.27 2.24 7.77
C PRO A 117 20.95 3.18 8.79
N CYS A 118 21.93 2.67 9.55
CA CYS A 118 22.67 3.49 10.53
C CYS A 118 23.63 4.49 9.89
N ILE A 119 24.07 4.22 8.65
CA ILE A 119 24.92 5.12 7.87
C ILE A 119 24.07 6.24 7.25
N SER A 120 22.94 5.89 6.62
CA SER A 120 22.06 6.86 5.96
C SER A 120 21.37 7.80 6.95
N LYS A 121 21.11 7.32 8.18
CA LYS A 121 20.37 8.05 9.22
C LYS A 121 19.01 8.55 8.74
N ALA A 122 18.38 7.81 7.82
CA ALA A 122 17.05 8.13 7.31
C ALA A 122 16.03 8.14 8.46
N VAL A 123 15.16 9.14 8.55
CA VAL A 123 14.26 9.28 9.70
C VAL A 123 13.40 8.02 9.90
N GLY A 124 13.33 7.52 11.14
CA GLY A 124 12.61 6.26 11.46
C GLY A 124 13.36 4.97 11.12
N PHE A 125 14.66 5.05 10.75
CA PHE A 125 15.45 3.86 10.44
C PHE A 125 15.59 2.92 11.64
N ILE A 126 15.62 1.62 11.36
CA ILE A 126 15.96 0.60 12.35
C ILE A 126 17.27 -0.06 11.95
N CYS A 127 18.12 -0.27 12.96
CA CYS A 127 19.39 -0.92 12.76
C CYS A 127 19.17 -2.37 12.27
N ALA A 128 19.74 -2.71 11.11
CA ALA A 128 19.61 -4.04 10.54
C ALA A 128 20.23 -5.13 11.44
N PHE A 129 21.28 -4.79 12.19
CA PHE A 129 22.02 -5.76 13.02
C PHE A 129 21.62 -5.79 14.49
N ARG A 130 20.63 -4.99 14.90
CA ARG A 130 20.16 -4.99 16.29
C ARG A 130 19.50 -6.33 16.57
N TRP A 131 19.89 -6.95 17.69
CA TRP A 131 19.49 -8.27 18.17
C TRP A 131 19.99 -9.45 17.34
N ILE A 132 20.40 -9.29 16.09
CA ILE A 132 20.78 -10.44 15.24
C ILE A 132 22.30 -10.66 15.12
N ARG A 133 23.13 -9.72 15.60
CA ARG A 133 24.60 -9.74 15.45
C ARG A 133 25.30 -9.81 16.80
N GLN A 134 26.37 -10.59 16.91
CA GLN A 134 27.20 -10.71 18.10
C GLN A 134 28.61 -10.15 17.88
N TRP A 135 29.19 -9.59 18.93
CA TRP A 135 30.57 -9.12 18.99
C TRP A 135 31.42 -10.08 19.81
N ILE A 136 32.69 -10.25 19.43
CA ILE A 136 33.67 -10.99 20.23
C ILE A 136 34.29 -10.00 21.22
N CYS A 137 34.06 -10.26 22.51
CA CYS A 137 34.44 -9.37 23.59
C CYS A 137 35.30 -10.09 24.64
N LYS A 138 36.12 -9.34 25.38
CA LYS A 138 36.74 -9.83 26.62
C LYS A 138 35.66 -10.10 27.67
N ARG A 139 35.84 -11.17 28.44
CA ARG A 139 34.90 -11.59 29.50
C ARG A 139 34.96 -10.67 30.71
N ASP A 140 36.13 -10.12 31.03
CA ASP A 140 36.32 -9.23 32.16
C ASP A 140 35.78 -7.82 31.87
N PRO A 141 35.06 -7.18 32.81
CA PRO A 141 34.51 -5.86 32.60
C PRO A 141 35.58 -4.76 32.52
N PRO A 142 35.42 -3.78 31.60
CA PRO A 142 34.34 -3.67 30.61
C PRO A 142 34.51 -4.69 29.47
N GLN A 143 33.40 -5.25 28.95
CA GLN A 143 33.40 -6.19 27.82
C GLN A 143 33.87 -5.51 26.53
N VAL A 144 35.18 -5.42 26.40
CA VAL A 144 35.85 -4.71 25.31
C VAL A 144 35.76 -5.54 24.03
N ILE A 145 35.33 -4.92 22.92
CA ILE A 145 35.33 -5.55 21.60
C ILE A 145 36.77 -5.84 21.19
N VAL A 146 37.06 -7.07 20.77
CA VAL A 146 38.40 -7.49 20.32
C VAL A 146 38.38 -8.28 19.01
N GLY A 147 37.21 -8.66 18.51
CA GLY A 147 37.08 -9.43 17.26
C GLY A 147 35.88 -8.98 16.42
N ALA A 148 35.96 -9.30 15.14
CA ALA A 148 34.95 -8.94 14.15
C ALA A 148 33.60 -9.56 14.51
N PRO A 149 32.49 -8.91 14.14
CA PRO A 149 31.18 -9.40 14.52
C PRO A 149 30.81 -10.64 13.72
N ILE A 150 29.97 -11.49 14.31
CA ILE A 150 29.41 -12.68 13.68
C ILE A 150 27.88 -12.62 13.69
N LEU A 151 27.26 -13.36 12.78
CA LEU A 151 25.85 -13.70 12.85
C LEU A 151 25.75 -15.10 13.46
N PRO A 152 25.22 -15.28 14.69
CA PRO A 152 25.00 -16.60 15.27
C PRO A 152 23.95 -17.39 14.47
N ASP A 153 23.96 -18.72 14.59
CA ASP A 153 23.04 -19.61 13.86
C ASP A 153 21.59 -19.44 14.34
N PHE A 154 21.42 -19.24 15.65
CA PHE A 154 20.15 -18.88 16.26
C PHE A 154 20.40 -17.92 17.41
N THR A 155 19.35 -17.20 17.77
CA THR A 155 19.35 -16.28 18.90
C THR A 155 18.12 -16.56 19.73
N THR A 156 18.30 -16.68 21.04
CA THR A 156 17.18 -16.89 21.97
C THR A 156 16.77 -15.59 22.64
N HIS A 157 17.07 -14.46 22.02
CA HIS A 157 16.76 -13.17 22.64
C HIS A 157 15.24 -12.98 22.63
N PRO A 158 14.63 -12.61 23.78
CA PRO A 158 13.20 -12.37 23.85
C PRO A 158 12.76 -11.40 22.76
N SER A 159 13.38 -10.26 22.45
CA SER A 159 12.90 -9.42 21.32
C SER A 159 12.96 -10.05 19.90
N GLN A 160 13.61 -11.22 19.72
CA GLN A 160 13.62 -11.99 18.47
C GLN A 160 12.67 -13.20 18.51
N LEU A 161 12.37 -13.68 19.73
CA LEU A 161 11.42 -14.77 20.02
C LEU A 161 10.02 -14.27 20.42
N ASP A 162 9.97 -13.09 21.03
CA ASP A 162 8.85 -12.21 21.37
C ASP A 162 8.55 -11.40 20.11
N TYR A 163 8.15 -12.15 19.09
CA TYR A 163 7.07 -11.67 18.26
C TYR A 163 5.99 -11.17 19.22
N GLN A 164 5.73 -9.87 19.26
CA GLN A 164 4.48 -9.42 19.86
C GLN A 164 3.39 -10.14 19.07
N SER A 165 2.77 -11.16 19.67
CA SER A 165 1.77 -12.00 19.00
C SER A 165 0.81 -11.07 18.27
N PRO A 166 0.54 -11.31 16.97
CA PRO A 166 -0.31 -10.41 16.22
C PRO A 166 -1.62 -10.18 16.97
N LYS A 167 -1.90 -8.91 17.29
CA LYS A 167 -3.13 -8.51 17.97
C LYS A 167 -4.21 -8.35 16.92
N PHE A 168 -4.86 -9.46 16.62
CA PHE A 168 -5.92 -9.51 15.63
C PHE A 168 -7.17 -8.76 16.12
N PRO A 169 -7.89 -8.07 15.22
CA PRO A 169 -9.19 -7.48 15.54
C PRO A 169 -10.17 -8.55 16.07
N THR A 170 -10.92 -8.21 17.10
CA THR A 170 -12.00 -9.06 17.64
C THR A 170 -13.37 -8.63 17.14
N GLU A 171 -13.54 -7.35 16.81
CA GLU A 171 -14.81 -6.76 16.41
C GLU A 171 -15.03 -6.81 14.88
N PHE A 172 -16.12 -7.45 14.44
CA PHE A 172 -16.52 -7.55 13.04
C PHE A 172 -17.97 -7.10 12.84
N ASN A 173 -18.40 -6.89 11.59
CA ASN A 173 -19.74 -6.43 11.24
C ASN A 173 -20.86 -7.38 11.71
N ARG A 174 -20.54 -8.67 11.87
CA ARG A 174 -21.38 -9.70 12.49
C ARG A 174 -20.51 -10.82 13.06
N LEU A 175 -21.10 -11.71 13.85
CA LEU A 175 -20.43 -12.95 14.25
C LEU A 175 -20.20 -13.84 13.02
N PRO A 176 -19.03 -14.50 12.91
CA PRO A 176 -18.78 -15.45 11.85
C PRO A 176 -19.67 -16.69 12.00
N HIS A 177 -20.25 -17.17 10.89
CA HIS A 177 -20.75 -18.52 10.82
C HIS A 177 -19.55 -19.46 10.60
N PRO A 178 -19.54 -20.70 11.16
CA PRO A 178 -18.43 -21.64 10.94
C PRO A 178 -18.05 -21.82 9.47
N GLN A 179 -19.05 -21.81 8.58
CA GLN A 179 -18.86 -21.89 7.14
C GLN A 179 -18.08 -20.71 6.55
N ASP A 180 -18.29 -19.47 7.04
CA ASP A 180 -17.56 -18.28 6.55
C ASP A 180 -16.05 -18.45 6.77
N LEU A 181 -15.69 -18.92 7.97
CA LEU A 181 -14.30 -19.15 8.36
C LEU A 181 -13.72 -20.33 7.58
N MET A 182 -14.46 -21.42 7.42
CA MET A 182 -14.01 -22.58 6.66
C MET A 182 -13.74 -22.25 5.19
N GLU A 183 -14.64 -21.51 4.53
CA GLU A 183 -14.48 -21.12 3.13
C GLU A 183 -13.28 -20.19 2.93
N LEU A 184 -13.19 -19.13 3.75
CA LEU A 184 -12.09 -18.18 3.66
C LEU A 184 -10.75 -18.88 3.95
N ARG A 185 -10.68 -19.71 5.00
CA ARG A 185 -9.48 -20.47 5.32
C ARG A 185 -9.11 -21.48 4.25
N GLY A 186 -10.07 -22.18 3.64
CA GLY A 186 -9.83 -23.12 2.56
C GLY A 186 -9.20 -22.45 1.34
N LEU A 187 -9.74 -21.31 0.94
CA LEU A 187 -9.18 -20.49 -0.13
C LEU A 187 -7.75 -20.01 0.20
N LEU A 188 -7.56 -19.42 1.39
CA LEU A 188 -6.25 -18.91 1.82
C LEU A 188 -5.22 -20.04 1.93
N ALA A 189 -5.60 -21.20 2.46
CA ALA A 189 -4.75 -22.38 2.53
C ALA A 189 -4.27 -22.80 1.14
N LYS A 190 -5.18 -22.90 0.17
CA LYS A 190 -4.84 -23.27 -1.22
C LYS A 190 -3.84 -22.31 -1.86
N ILE A 191 -3.97 -21.00 -1.58
CA ILE A 191 -3.09 -19.97 -2.13
C ILE A 191 -1.72 -19.95 -1.42
N LEU A 192 -1.71 -20.07 -0.09
CA LEU A 192 -0.50 -19.92 0.73
C LEU A 192 0.34 -21.19 0.80
N LEU A 193 -0.27 -22.37 0.76
CA LEU A 193 0.40 -23.65 0.99
C LEU A 193 1.66 -23.84 0.11
N PRO A 194 1.64 -23.56 -1.21
CA PRO A 194 2.86 -23.65 -2.03
C PRO A 194 3.99 -22.72 -1.56
N GLY A 195 3.65 -21.55 -1.02
CA GLY A 195 4.61 -20.62 -0.43
C GLY A 195 5.17 -21.13 0.90
N ILE A 196 4.30 -21.65 1.77
CA ILE A 196 4.70 -22.25 3.06
C ILE A 196 5.60 -23.46 2.86
N GLU A 197 5.33 -24.31 1.88
CA GLU A 197 6.19 -25.47 1.57
C GLU A 197 7.56 -25.06 1.05
N LYS A 198 7.64 -23.98 0.26
CA LYS A 198 8.93 -23.40 -0.16
C LYS A 198 9.72 -22.84 1.03
N GLU A 199 9.06 -22.17 1.96
CA GLU A 199 9.66 -21.67 3.21
C GLU A 199 10.15 -22.81 4.11
N LEU A 200 9.41 -23.93 4.20
CA LEU A 200 9.85 -25.12 4.92
C LEU A 200 11.06 -25.78 4.25
N ALA A 201 11.04 -25.92 2.92
CA ALA A 201 12.17 -26.44 2.17
C ALA A 201 13.42 -25.56 2.33
N TRP A 202 13.23 -24.23 2.40
CA TRP A 202 14.31 -23.28 2.70
C TRP A 202 14.97 -23.58 4.05
N LEU A 203 14.19 -23.85 5.10
CA LEU A 203 14.68 -24.18 6.45
C LEU A 203 15.34 -25.56 6.58
N GLN A 204 15.29 -26.43 5.56
CA GLN A 204 16.01 -27.71 5.58
C GLN A 204 17.54 -27.53 5.46
N ASP A 205 17.99 -26.39 4.94
CA ASP A 205 19.42 -26.09 4.87
C ASP A 205 19.95 -25.65 6.25
N PRO A 206 20.92 -26.37 6.84
CA PRO A 206 21.48 -26.04 8.16
C PRO A 206 22.20 -24.68 8.21
N GLN A 207 22.46 -24.04 7.06
CA GLN A 207 23.03 -22.71 6.98
C GLN A 207 22.02 -21.58 7.19
N VAL A 208 20.71 -21.87 7.21
CA VAL A 208 19.70 -20.82 7.42
C VAL A 208 19.71 -20.35 8.85
N LYS A 209 19.89 -19.03 9.02
CA LYS A 209 19.90 -18.38 10.33
C LYS A 209 18.55 -17.76 10.63
N PHE A 210 18.01 -18.07 11.79
CA PHE A 210 16.77 -17.46 12.23
C PHE A 210 17.05 -16.08 12.87
N ILE A 211 16.42 -15.04 12.32
CA ILE A 211 16.64 -13.65 12.78
C ILE A 211 15.41 -12.99 13.40
N GLY A 212 14.24 -13.63 13.32
CA GLY A 212 12.97 -13.14 13.84
C GLY A 212 12.27 -12.14 12.91
N ARG A 213 10.95 -12.01 13.06
CA ARG A 213 10.13 -11.00 12.36
C ARG A 213 9.98 -9.77 13.25
N ARG A 214 10.11 -8.59 12.65
CA ARG A 214 9.76 -7.32 13.28
C ARG A 214 8.34 -6.95 12.86
N ILE A 215 7.34 -7.31 13.67
CA ILE A 215 5.92 -7.13 13.30
C ILE A 215 5.55 -5.66 13.10
N ASP A 216 6.23 -4.77 13.81
CA ASP A 216 6.16 -3.31 13.74
C ASP A 216 6.78 -2.72 12.47
N LEU A 217 7.32 -3.57 11.56
CA LEU A 217 7.90 -3.16 10.29
C LEU A 217 7.45 -4.05 9.14
N VAL A 218 7.40 -3.47 7.94
CA VAL A 218 7.31 -4.30 6.72
C VAL A 218 8.62 -5.05 6.54
N THR A 219 8.53 -6.38 6.49
CA THR A 219 9.66 -7.22 6.06
C THR A 219 9.64 -7.30 4.54
N LYS A 220 10.61 -6.66 3.87
CA LYS A 220 10.67 -6.53 2.40
C LYS A 220 12.10 -6.63 1.88
N CYS A 221 12.23 -6.94 0.60
CA CYS A 221 13.50 -6.90 -0.12
C CYS A 221 13.98 -5.46 -0.36
N ASP A 222 15.24 -5.15 -0.04
CA ASP A 222 15.84 -3.83 -0.26
C ASP A 222 16.06 -3.48 -1.76
N TYR A 223 15.92 -4.47 -2.65
CA TYR A 223 16.21 -4.32 -4.09
C TYR A 223 14.96 -4.22 -4.95
N CYS A 224 13.99 -5.11 -4.74
CA CYS A 224 12.75 -5.13 -5.53
C CYS A 224 11.52 -4.64 -4.75
N SER A 225 11.71 -4.26 -3.47
CA SER A 225 10.66 -3.80 -2.56
C SER A 225 9.55 -4.81 -2.28
N ALA A 226 9.66 -6.06 -2.75
CA ALA A 226 8.66 -7.09 -2.53
C ALA A 226 8.58 -7.49 -1.05
N THR A 227 7.37 -7.58 -0.51
CA THR A 227 7.12 -8.10 0.84
C THR A 227 7.47 -9.58 0.93
N LEU A 228 8.18 -9.96 1.99
CA LEU A 228 8.66 -11.33 2.22
C LEU A 228 7.75 -12.05 3.23
N ILE A 229 7.57 -13.36 3.04
CA ILE A 229 6.96 -14.22 4.06
C ILE A 229 7.99 -14.47 5.17
N GLY A 230 9.10 -15.15 4.84
CA GLY A 230 10.18 -15.43 5.78
C GLY A 230 11.58 -15.56 5.15
N ALA A 231 11.71 -16.21 3.99
CA ALA A 231 12.99 -16.56 3.41
C ALA A 231 13.67 -15.38 2.71
N ALA A 232 14.93 -15.13 3.09
CA ALA A 232 15.72 -14.05 2.51
C ALA A 232 17.23 -14.31 2.63
N TRP A 233 18.01 -13.41 2.05
CA TRP A 233 19.46 -13.34 2.18
C TRP A 233 19.86 -12.02 2.82
N LEU A 234 20.67 -12.05 3.87
CA LEU A 234 21.14 -10.87 4.57
C LEU A 234 22.63 -10.62 4.31
N CYS A 235 22.97 -9.44 3.80
CA CYS A 235 24.36 -9.01 3.67
C CYS A 235 25.01 -8.80 5.05
N SER A 236 26.04 -9.58 5.38
CA SER A 236 26.76 -9.48 6.66
C SER A 236 27.46 -8.14 6.90
N GLN A 237 27.69 -7.36 5.83
CA GLN A 237 28.43 -6.10 5.89
C GLN A 237 27.52 -4.88 6.07
N CYS A 238 26.51 -4.72 5.21
CA CYS A 238 25.63 -3.55 5.22
C CYS A 238 24.25 -3.84 5.82
N GLY A 239 23.88 -5.12 5.98
CA GLY A 239 22.58 -5.52 6.49
C GLY A 239 21.44 -5.36 5.49
N ALA A 240 21.74 -5.25 4.19
CA ALA A 240 20.72 -5.27 3.15
C ALA A 240 20.13 -6.68 2.97
N GLU A 241 18.81 -6.76 2.83
CA GLU A 241 18.04 -7.98 2.67
C GLU A 241 17.62 -8.17 1.20
N ALA A 242 18.05 -9.28 0.60
CA ALA A 242 17.64 -9.70 -0.73
C ALA A 242 16.64 -10.85 -0.65
N CYS A 243 15.52 -10.74 -1.37
CA CYS A 243 14.69 -11.91 -1.63
C CYS A 243 15.45 -12.98 -2.42
N THR A 244 14.93 -14.21 -2.44
CA THR A 244 15.53 -15.35 -3.15
C THR A 244 15.80 -15.05 -4.63
N LYS A 245 14.87 -14.39 -5.34
CA LYS A 245 15.00 -13.99 -6.76
C LYS A 245 16.10 -12.94 -6.98
N CYS A 246 16.16 -11.89 -6.16
CA CYS A 246 17.19 -10.85 -6.31
C CYS A 246 18.58 -11.38 -5.98
N PHE A 247 18.71 -12.27 -5.01
CA PHE A 247 20.00 -12.91 -4.73
C PHE A 247 20.43 -13.83 -5.87
N GLN A 248 19.51 -14.60 -6.46
CA GLN A 248 19.82 -15.41 -7.64
C GLN A 248 20.35 -14.55 -8.80
N LEU A 249 19.71 -13.41 -9.07
CA LEU A 249 20.19 -12.45 -10.07
C LEU A 249 21.60 -11.95 -9.74
N LEU A 250 21.92 -11.71 -8.46
CA LEU A 250 23.28 -11.33 -8.03
C LEU A 250 24.30 -12.44 -8.33
N VAL A 251 23.94 -13.70 -8.11
CA VAL A 251 24.81 -14.87 -8.39
C VAL A 251 25.10 -14.98 -9.88
N GLU A 252 24.06 -14.99 -10.71
CA GLU A 252 24.16 -15.09 -12.17
C GLU A 252 25.04 -13.96 -12.73
N GLN A 253 24.85 -12.75 -12.22
CA GLN A 253 25.63 -11.58 -12.60
C GLN A 253 27.08 -11.57 -12.12
N THR A 254 27.39 -12.29 -11.04
CA THR A 254 28.77 -12.45 -10.57
C THR A 254 29.50 -13.51 -11.39
N GLN A 255 28.81 -14.56 -11.81
CA GLN A 255 29.34 -15.65 -12.62
C GLN A 255 29.61 -15.23 -14.08
N ALA A 256 28.83 -14.30 -14.61
CA ALA A 256 28.96 -13.81 -15.99
C ALA A 256 30.22 -12.95 -16.28
N GLY A 257 31.09 -12.68 -15.30
CA GLY A 257 32.32 -11.90 -15.49
C GLY A 257 32.08 -10.38 -15.54
N GLY A 258 32.39 -9.69 -14.45
CA GLY A 258 31.94 -8.31 -14.17
C GLY A 258 32.46 -7.14 -15.01
N ASP A 259 33.13 -7.35 -16.15
CA ASP A 259 33.78 -6.27 -16.93
C ASP A 259 33.28 -6.08 -18.39
N THR A 260 32.47 -6.99 -18.94
CA THR A 260 31.93 -6.84 -20.32
C THR A 260 30.43 -6.61 -20.27
N LEU A 261 30.03 -5.35 -20.04
CA LEU A 261 28.67 -4.95 -19.66
C LEU A 261 27.85 -4.34 -20.81
N GLU A 262 28.20 -4.58 -22.07
CA GLU A 262 27.43 -4.05 -23.21
C GLU A 262 26.53 -5.08 -23.91
N ASP A 263 26.83 -6.39 -23.87
CA ASP A 263 26.18 -7.33 -24.81
C ASP A 263 25.38 -8.50 -24.23
N THR A 264 25.09 -8.56 -22.92
CA THR A 264 23.98 -9.43 -22.46
C THR A 264 23.46 -9.03 -21.08
N PRO A 265 22.67 -7.95 -20.96
CA PRO A 265 21.66 -7.92 -19.91
C PRO A 265 20.81 -9.20 -20.06
N LEU A 266 20.51 -9.89 -18.96
CA LEU A 266 19.30 -10.71 -18.93
C LEU A 266 18.20 -9.83 -19.52
N LYS A 267 17.60 -10.26 -20.64
CA LYS A 267 16.59 -9.45 -21.35
C LYS A 267 15.67 -8.84 -20.30
N ASP A 268 15.50 -7.52 -20.36
CA ASP A 268 14.56 -6.77 -19.54
C ASP A 268 15.00 -6.49 -18.07
N ILE A 269 16.29 -6.29 -17.77
CA ILE A 269 16.73 -5.74 -16.46
C ILE A 269 17.53 -4.45 -16.62
N HIS A 270 17.18 -3.41 -15.85
CA HIS A 270 17.85 -2.12 -15.91
C HIS A 270 19.27 -2.14 -15.31
N VAL A 271 20.21 -1.53 -16.01
CA VAL A 271 21.63 -1.47 -15.61
C VAL A 271 21.81 -0.78 -14.25
N ASP A 272 21.12 0.33 -13.98
CA ASP A 272 21.23 1.03 -12.69
C ASP A 272 20.64 0.20 -11.52
N TRP A 273 19.61 -0.60 -11.77
CA TRP A 273 19.08 -1.53 -10.77
C TRP A 273 20.12 -2.61 -10.45
N LEU A 274 20.75 -3.20 -11.47
CA LEU A 274 21.84 -4.16 -11.32
C LEU A 274 23.04 -3.57 -10.57
N LYS A 275 23.42 -2.32 -10.87
CA LYS A 275 24.46 -1.60 -10.13
C LYS A 275 24.09 -1.50 -8.65
N ARG A 276 22.85 -1.15 -8.31
CA ARG A 276 22.38 -1.09 -6.92
C ARG A 276 22.44 -2.46 -6.23
N LEU A 277 22.02 -3.53 -6.91
CA LEU A 277 22.13 -4.90 -6.40
C LEU A 277 23.59 -5.26 -6.07
N LYS A 278 24.52 -4.91 -6.96
CA LYS A 278 25.97 -5.16 -6.80
C LYS A 278 26.66 -4.20 -5.84
N THR A 279 26.07 -3.05 -5.49
CA THR A 279 26.74 -2.05 -4.66
C THR A 279 26.43 -2.26 -3.19
N CYS A 280 27.48 -2.47 -2.40
CA CYS A 280 27.37 -2.43 -0.95
C CYS A 280 27.47 -0.98 -0.48
N THR A 281 26.58 -0.54 0.43
CA THR A 281 26.62 0.82 1.01
C THR A 281 27.92 1.11 1.77
N LYS A 282 28.74 0.09 2.02
CA LYS A 282 30.05 0.21 2.66
C LYS A 282 31.13 0.51 1.61
N TRP A 283 31.80 1.68 1.77
CA TRP A 283 33.07 2.10 1.15
C TRP A 283 33.50 1.33 -0.10
N HIS A 284 32.88 1.64 -1.25
CA HIS A 284 33.23 1.12 -2.58
C HIS A 284 33.28 -0.41 -2.71
N GLY A 285 32.65 -1.15 -1.80
CA GLY A 285 32.59 -2.60 -1.83
C GLY A 285 31.48 -3.11 -2.76
N PHE A 286 31.72 -4.26 -3.38
CA PHE A 286 30.71 -4.97 -4.15
C PHE A 286 30.04 -6.04 -3.29
N HIS A 287 28.73 -6.16 -3.42
CA HIS A 287 28.02 -7.35 -2.97
C HIS A 287 28.53 -8.54 -3.77
N THR A 288 29.04 -9.54 -3.06
CA THR A 288 29.40 -10.85 -3.62
C THR A 288 28.53 -11.91 -2.95
N PRO A 289 28.20 -13.02 -3.63
CA PRO A 289 27.41 -14.08 -3.03
C PRO A 289 27.92 -14.56 -1.65
N PRO A 290 29.24 -14.73 -1.41
CA PRO A 290 29.76 -15.11 -0.09
C PRO A 290 29.54 -14.10 1.04
N ALA A 291 29.20 -12.84 0.74
CA ALA A 291 28.94 -11.82 1.76
C ALA A 291 27.55 -11.97 2.40
N TYR A 292 26.66 -12.76 1.80
CA TYR A 292 25.29 -12.96 2.27
C TYR A 292 25.15 -14.22 3.11
N ASN A 293 24.31 -14.15 4.14
CA ASN A 293 23.88 -15.27 4.95
C ASN A 293 22.43 -15.62 4.56
N LYS A 294 22.11 -16.91 4.45
CA LYS A 294 20.72 -17.35 4.36
C LYS A 294 20.03 -17.05 5.69
N ILE A 295 18.84 -16.46 5.63
CA ILE A 295 18.07 -16.11 6.82
C ILE A 295 16.60 -16.53 6.69
N SER A 296 15.93 -16.64 7.83
CA SER A 296 14.47 -16.72 7.93
C SER A 296 13.93 -15.81 9.02
N HIS A 297 12.78 -15.18 8.75
CA HIS A 297 12.00 -14.43 9.75
C HIS A 297 10.94 -15.28 10.47
N ILE A 298 10.64 -16.48 9.97
CA ILE A 298 9.64 -17.39 10.54
C ILE A 298 10.33 -18.67 11.02
N THR A 299 9.91 -19.17 12.18
CA THR A 299 10.45 -20.42 12.74
C THR A 299 9.94 -21.65 11.98
N HIS A 300 10.68 -22.76 12.06
CA HIS A 300 10.23 -24.05 11.50
C HIS A 300 8.92 -24.51 12.16
N GLU A 301 8.79 -24.35 13.47
CA GLU A 301 7.60 -24.78 14.24
C GLU A 301 6.33 -24.03 13.78
N GLU A 302 6.43 -22.72 13.56
CA GLU A 302 5.33 -21.91 13.05
C GLU A 302 4.92 -22.35 11.63
N LEU A 303 5.88 -22.53 10.73
CA LEU A 303 5.60 -22.98 9.36
C LEU A 303 5.02 -24.40 9.31
N ASP A 304 5.53 -25.32 10.13
CA ASP A 304 5.03 -26.69 10.20
C ASP A 304 3.59 -26.73 10.77
N THR A 305 3.30 -25.90 11.77
CA THR A 305 1.95 -25.72 12.30
C THR A 305 1.01 -25.17 11.24
N LEU A 306 1.41 -24.11 10.51
CA LEU A 306 0.63 -23.56 9.41
C LEU A 306 0.38 -24.61 8.33
N ARG A 307 1.41 -25.35 7.91
CA ARG A 307 1.28 -26.42 6.92
C ARG A 307 0.29 -27.50 7.36
N LYS A 308 0.39 -27.99 8.60
CA LYS A 308 -0.52 -29.00 9.16
C LYS A 308 -1.98 -28.53 9.19
N GLN A 309 -2.21 -27.24 9.43
CA GLN A 309 -3.56 -26.65 9.36
C GLN A 309 -4.04 -26.46 7.93
N MET A 310 -3.17 -26.01 7.02
CA MET A 310 -3.52 -25.70 5.63
C MET A 310 -3.76 -26.96 4.79
N LEU A 311 -2.99 -28.03 4.99
CA LEU A 311 -3.06 -29.24 4.17
C LEU A 311 -4.48 -29.86 4.07
N PRO A 312 -5.17 -30.19 5.18
CA PRO A 312 -6.52 -30.75 5.10
C PRO A 312 -7.54 -29.76 4.54
N LEU A 313 -7.33 -28.46 4.73
CA LEU A 313 -8.22 -27.43 4.19
C LEU A 313 -8.06 -27.30 2.67
N ALA A 314 -6.82 -27.31 2.17
CA ALA A 314 -6.52 -27.19 0.75
C ALA A 314 -6.95 -28.44 -0.05
N GLU A 315 -6.86 -29.63 0.54
CA GLU A 315 -7.28 -30.90 -0.08
C GLU A 315 -8.81 -31.02 -0.18
N ASN A 316 -9.54 -30.60 0.86
CA ASN A 316 -11.01 -30.69 0.89
C ASN A 316 -11.70 -29.48 0.24
N TYR A 317 -10.97 -28.43 -0.10
CA TYR A 317 -11.52 -27.28 -0.82
C TYR A 317 -11.60 -27.60 -2.32
N GLU A 318 -12.66 -28.31 -2.69
CA GLU A 318 -13.06 -28.46 -4.09
C GLU A 318 -13.24 -27.06 -4.71
N THR A 319 -12.81 -26.90 -5.95
CA THR A 319 -13.04 -25.68 -6.74
C THR A 319 -14.53 -25.49 -6.99
N SER A 320 -15.29 -25.05 -5.99
CA SER A 320 -16.52 -24.30 -6.22
C SER A 320 -16.14 -23.12 -7.14
N PRO A 321 -17.01 -22.67 -8.06
CA PRO A 321 -16.65 -21.72 -9.11
C PRO A 321 -16.51 -20.29 -8.54
N THR A 322 -15.82 -20.11 -7.42
CA THR A 322 -15.02 -18.92 -7.22
C THR A 322 -13.88 -19.03 -8.21
N SER A 323 -14.15 -18.60 -9.45
CA SER A 323 -13.16 -18.41 -10.50
C SER A 323 -12.04 -17.51 -9.96
N THR A 324 -11.06 -18.17 -9.34
CA THR A 324 -9.66 -17.80 -9.34
C THR A 324 -9.09 -18.05 -10.74
N SER A 325 -9.85 -17.71 -11.77
CA SER A 325 -9.42 -17.97 -13.13
C SER A 325 -8.21 -17.10 -13.37
N PRO A 326 -7.11 -17.66 -13.88
CA PRO A 326 -6.08 -16.86 -14.49
C PRO A 326 -6.77 -15.88 -15.44
N ILE A 327 -6.33 -14.62 -15.44
CA ILE A 327 -6.72 -13.61 -16.44
C ILE A 327 -6.58 -14.15 -17.89
N GLU A 328 -5.84 -15.26 -18.05
CA GLU A 328 -5.57 -16.01 -19.28
C GLU A 328 -6.70 -16.95 -19.77
N LEU A 329 -7.84 -17.09 -19.08
CA LEU A 329 -8.98 -17.80 -19.67
C LEU A 329 -9.55 -17.02 -20.87
N SER A 330 -10.13 -17.74 -21.83
CA SER A 330 -10.58 -17.18 -23.11
C SER A 330 -11.75 -16.18 -23.01
N ASP A 331 -12.55 -16.22 -21.94
CA ASP A 331 -13.66 -15.28 -21.72
C ASP A 331 -13.99 -15.08 -20.23
N PRO A 332 -13.18 -14.32 -19.47
CA PRO A 332 -13.40 -14.12 -18.04
C PRO A 332 -14.66 -13.28 -17.78
N TYR A 333 -15.12 -12.47 -18.75
CA TYR A 333 -16.22 -11.53 -18.60
C TYR A 333 -17.57 -12.07 -19.12
N SER A 334 -17.80 -13.37 -18.98
CA SER A 334 -19.12 -13.94 -19.23
C SER A 334 -20.09 -13.59 -18.09
N VAL A 335 -21.34 -13.27 -18.43
CA VAL A 335 -22.41 -13.04 -17.47
C VAL A 335 -23.27 -14.30 -17.36
N PRO A 336 -23.50 -14.85 -16.14
CA PRO A 336 -24.39 -16.00 -15.96
C PRO A 336 -25.78 -15.76 -16.56
N ALA A 337 -26.35 -16.80 -17.19
CA ALA A 337 -27.60 -16.68 -17.95
C ALA A 337 -28.78 -16.10 -17.14
N ASP A 338 -28.88 -16.44 -15.85
CA ASP A 338 -29.91 -15.92 -14.96
C ASP A 338 -29.70 -14.44 -14.56
N LEU A 339 -28.48 -13.92 -14.71
CA LEU A 339 -28.08 -12.54 -14.41
C LEU A 339 -28.10 -11.62 -15.63
N VAL A 340 -28.29 -12.15 -16.84
CA VAL A 340 -28.48 -11.38 -18.08
C VAL A 340 -29.59 -10.34 -17.96
N ARG A 341 -30.62 -10.60 -17.12
CA ARG A 341 -31.69 -9.64 -16.83
C ARG A 341 -31.21 -8.30 -16.22
N PHE A 342 -30.02 -8.28 -15.64
CA PHE A 342 -29.39 -7.08 -15.07
C PHE A 342 -28.38 -6.43 -16.03
N LEU A 343 -28.19 -6.97 -17.23
CA LEU A 343 -27.35 -6.32 -18.24
C LEU A 343 -27.99 -5.02 -18.71
N HIS A 344 -27.24 -3.95 -18.58
CA HIS A 344 -27.58 -2.64 -19.07
C HIS A 344 -26.78 -2.34 -20.34
N GLN A 345 -27.50 -2.09 -21.43
CA GLN A 345 -26.92 -1.57 -22.67
C GLN A 345 -26.91 -0.04 -22.60
N PRO A 346 -25.74 0.61 -22.64
CA PRO A 346 -25.68 2.07 -22.58
C PRO A 346 -26.23 2.70 -23.86
N GLU A 347 -27.11 3.70 -23.70
CA GLU A 347 -27.62 4.50 -24.81
C GLU A 347 -26.46 5.28 -25.48
N ASP A 348 -26.42 5.22 -26.81
CA ASP A 348 -25.46 5.93 -27.69
C ASP A 348 -23.98 5.54 -27.53
N SER A 349 -23.70 4.34 -27.01
CA SER A 349 -22.33 3.87 -26.81
C SER A 349 -22.02 2.64 -27.67
N CYS A 350 -20.86 2.63 -28.35
CA CYS A 350 -20.32 1.44 -29.01
C CYS A 350 -19.71 0.41 -28.02
N THR A 351 -19.92 0.58 -26.71
CA THR A 351 -19.23 -0.17 -25.64
C THR A 351 -20.01 -1.41 -25.22
N GLU A 352 -19.34 -2.26 -24.44
CA GLU A 352 -19.93 -3.48 -23.93
C GLU A 352 -21.04 -3.18 -22.90
N PRO A 353 -22.07 -4.04 -22.83
CA PRO A 353 -23.04 -3.98 -21.76
C PRO A 353 -22.38 -4.33 -20.42
N TYR A 354 -22.95 -3.83 -19.33
CA TYR A 354 -22.47 -4.10 -17.97
C TYR A 354 -23.62 -4.35 -17.02
N ILE A 355 -23.33 -4.93 -15.86
CA ILE A 355 -24.35 -5.20 -14.85
C ILE A 355 -24.77 -3.91 -14.16
N LYS A 356 -26.07 -3.65 -14.14
CA LYS A 356 -26.69 -2.57 -13.39
C LYS A 356 -27.91 -3.08 -12.63
N MET A 357 -27.90 -2.98 -11.31
CA MET A 357 -29.01 -3.45 -10.46
C MET A 357 -29.27 -2.53 -9.27
N HIS A 358 -30.43 -2.70 -8.63
CA HIS A 358 -30.76 -1.98 -7.41
C HIS A 358 -30.09 -2.62 -6.19
N VAL A 359 -29.72 -1.83 -5.19
CA VAL A 359 -29.07 -2.33 -3.97
C VAL A 359 -29.88 -3.43 -3.27
N ASN A 360 -31.20 -3.27 -3.22
CA ASN A 360 -32.10 -4.28 -2.65
C ASN A 360 -32.04 -5.62 -3.39
N ASP A 361 -31.86 -5.63 -4.72
CA ASP A 361 -31.75 -6.89 -5.49
C ASP A 361 -30.41 -7.58 -5.19
N LEU A 362 -29.34 -6.79 -5.08
CA LEU A 362 -28.00 -7.28 -4.77
C LEU A 362 -27.93 -7.87 -3.34
N GLU A 363 -28.60 -7.24 -2.37
CA GLU A 363 -28.60 -7.68 -0.97
C GLU A 363 -29.64 -8.77 -0.68
N ALA A 364 -30.69 -8.90 -1.50
CA ALA A 364 -31.64 -10.00 -1.41
C ALA A 364 -31.00 -11.35 -1.77
N ASP A 365 -30.01 -11.35 -2.68
CA ASP A 365 -29.19 -12.52 -3.00
C ASP A 365 -27.70 -12.13 -3.12
N PRO A 366 -26.95 -12.11 -2.00
CA PRO A 366 -25.53 -11.80 -2.00
C PRO A 366 -24.67 -12.76 -2.83
N SER A 367 -25.19 -13.93 -3.23
CA SER A 367 -24.47 -14.86 -4.12
C SER A 367 -24.28 -14.27 -5.52
N ILE A 368 -25.16 -13.36 -5.94
CA ILE A 368 -25.04 -12.62 -7.20
C ILE A 368 -23.71 -11.88 -7.26
N PHE A 369 -23.34 -11.18 -6.16
CA PHE A 369 -22.06 -10.49 -6.06
C PHE A 369 -20.91 -11.45 -6.31
N ASN A 370 -20.87 -12.58 -5.60
CA ASN A 370 -19.77 -13.56 -5.70
C ASN A 370 -19.62 -14.11 -7.13
N ARG A 371 -20.74 -14.46 -7.78
CA ARG A 371 -20.74 -14.98 -9.16
C ARG A 371 -20.18 -13.95 -10.15
N LEU A 372 -20.64 -12.71 -10.08
CA LEU A 372 -20.18 -11.62 -10.96
C LEU A 372 -18.72 -11.21 -10.65
N TRP A 373 -18.37 -11.07 -9.38
CA TRP A 373 -17.05 -10.62 -8.93
C TRP A 373 -15.94 -11.64 -9.22
N SER A 374 -16.26 -12.93 -9.15
CA SER A 374 -15.35 -14.01 -9.57
C SER A 374 -15.08 -14.04 -11.07
N ALA A 375 -16.01 -13.55 -11.89
CA ALA A 375 -15.83 -13.32 -13.32
C ALA A 375 -15.12 -11.99 -13.63
N GLY A 376 -14.79 -11.19 -12.61
CA GLY A 376 -14.18 -9.87 -12.81
C GLY A 376 -15.12 -8.88 -13.50
N GLN A 377 -16.44 -9.09 -13.38
CA GLN A 377 -17.43 -8.12 -13.85
C GLN A 377 -17.43 -6.88 -12.98
N MET A 378 -17.46 -5.71 -13.62
CA MET A 378 -17.83 -4.49 -12.93
C MET A 378 -19.35 -4.50 -12.62
N ILE A 379 -19.75 -3.86 -11.51
CA ILE A 379 -21.17 -3.78 -11.11
C ILE A 379 -21.54 -2.31 -10.85
N VAL A 380 -22.63 -1.83 -11.46
CA VAL A 380 -23.26 -0.56 -11.07
C VAL A 380 -24.44 -0.83 -10.15
N VAL A 381 -24.39 -0.33 -8.92
CA VAL A 381 -25.46 -0.46 -7.94
C VAL A 381 -26.21 0.86 -7.82
N THR A 382 -27.53 0.82 -7.97
CA THR A 382 -28.43 1.98 -7.84
C THR A 382 -29.14 1.96 -6.49
N GLY A 383 -29.74 3.08 -6.07
CA GLY A 383 -30.49 3.19 -4.80
C GLY A 383 -29.64 3.64 -3.60
N MET A 384 -28.39 4.08 -3.83
CA MET A 384 -27.50 4.47 -2.73
C MET A 384 -27.93 5.78 -2.03
N SER A 385 -28.69 6.63 -2.73
CA SER A 385 -29.23 7.87 -2.16
C SER A 385 -30.10 7.63 -0.92
N ASP A 386 -30.81 6.49 -0.88
CA ASP A 386 -31.68 6.15 0.25
C ASP A 386 -30.87 5.64 1.45
N ARG A 387 -29.62 5.23 1.23
CA ARG A 387 -28.71 4.69 2.26
C ARG A 387 -27.88 5.76 2.94
N LEU A 388 -27.35 6.72 2.17
CA LEU A 388 -26.64 7.88 2.71
C LEU A 388 -27.63 8.79 3.45
N LYS A 389 -27.47 8.94 4.77
CA LYS A 389 -28.36 9.75 5.61
C LYS A 389 -27.87 11.19 5.77
N LYS A 390 -26.59 11.46 5.48
CA LYS A 390 -26.07 12.83 5.41
C LYS A 390 -26.30 13.42 4.01
N PRO A 391 -26.36 14.76 3.85
CA PRO A 391 -26.69 15.36 2.55
C PRO A 391 -25.62 15.20 1.46
N TRP A 392 -24.34 15.10 1.82
CA TRP A 392 -23.21 15.03 0.87
C TRP A 392 -23.27 16.04 -0.30
N THR A 393 -23.73 17.27 -0.02
CA THR A 393 -23.87 18.35 -1.01
C THR A 393 -22.85 19.48 -0.79
N PRO A 394 -22.57 20.30 -1.81
CA PRO A 394 -21.72 21.48 -1.64
C PRO A 394 -22.22 22.39 -0.50
N ASP A 395 -23.52 22.65 -0.40
CA ASP A 395 -24.11 23.51 0.62
C ASP A 395 -23.87 22.99 2.04
N TYR A 396 -23.98 21.67 2.24
CA TYR A 396 -23.67 21.04 3.53
C TYR A 396 -22.19 21.21 3.89
N PHE A 397 -21.27 20.97 2.94
CA PHE A 397 -19.83 21.11 3.18
C PHE A 397 -19.44 22.56 3.45
N MET A 398 -19.98 23.50 2.68
CA MET A 398 -19.76 24.94 2.91
C MET A 398 -20.31 25.39 4.26
N CYS A 399 -21.48 24.89 4.67
CA CYS A 399 -22.05 25.26 5.96
C CYS A 399 -21.24 24.69 7.13
N LYS A 400 -20.90 23.39 7.08
CA LYS A 400 -20.28 22.67 8.21
C LYS A 400 -18.77 22.85 8.30
N TYR A 401 -18.08 23.00 7.17
CA TYR A 401 -16.60 23.00 7.09
C TYR A 401 -16.05 24.24 6.34
N SER A 402 -16.76 25.37 6.34
CA SER A 402 -16.32 26.62 5.67
C SER A 402 -14.94 27.13 6.09
N LEU A 403 -14.49 26.80 7.30
CA LEU A 403 -13.21 27.26 7.86
C LEU A 403 -12.03 26.33 7.54
N ASP A 404 -12.29 25.17 6.94
CA ASP A 404 -11.23 24.22 6.60
C ASP A 404 -10.36 24.76 5.46
N ALA A 405 -9.05 24.79 5.70
CA ALA A 405 -8.09 25.03 4.63
C ALA A 405 -8.09 23.84 3.66
N CYS A 406 -8.15 24.14 2.37
CA CYS A 406 -8.06 23.16 1.29
C CYS A 406 -7.19 23.71 0.15
N GLN A 407 -6.62 22.82 -0.66
CA GLN A 407 -5.86 23.20 -1.84
C GLN A 407 -6.72 22.98 -3.09
N CYS A 408 -6.87 24.02 -3.90
CA CYS A 408 -7.44 23.91 -5.23
C CYS A 408 -6.33 23.72 -6.24
N ILE A 409 -6.57 22.86 -7.23
CA ILE A 409 -5.64 22.60 -8.32
C ILE A 409 -6.42 22.57 -9.64
N GLU A 410 -5.76 22.97 -10.71
CA GLU A 410 -6.36 22.89 -12.05
C GLU A 410 -6.36 21.45 -12.54
N ALA A 411 -7.53 20.97 -12.98
CA ALA A 411 -7.70 19.60 -13.44
C ALA A 411 -6.83 19.26 -14.66
N ASN A 412 -6.64 20.23 -15.56
CA ASN A 412 -5.91 20.07 -16.82
C ASN A 412 -4.41 20.40 -16.72
N SER A 413 -3.91 20.93 -15.59
CA SER A 413 -2.48 21.25 -15.43
C SER A 413 -1.64 19.97 -15.36
N PRO A 414 -0.55 19.87 -16.15
CA PRO A 414 0.38 18.74 -16.04
C PRO A 414 1.24 18.81 -14.78
N LEU A 415 1.54 20.03 -14.31
CA LEU A 415 2.42 20.28 -13.18
C LEU A 415 1.70 20.22 -11.84
N GLN A 416 0.36 20.33 -11.86
CA GLN A 416 -0.44 20.03 -10.68
C GLN A 416 -0.09 20.91 -9.46
N CYS A 417 0.53 22.06 -9.71
CA CYS A 417 0.90 23.04 -8.70
C CYS A 417 -0.32 23.88 -8.29
N PRO A 418 -0.39 24.34 -7.03
CA PRO A 418 -1.31 25.42 -6.65
C PRO A 418 -1.03 26.63 -7.54
N VAL A 419 -2.07 27.17 -8.19
CA VAL A 419 -1.91 28.29 -9.12
C VAL A 419 -2.50 29.55 -8.48
N ASP A 420 -1.71 30.63 -8.44
CA ASP A 420 -2.09 31.94 -7.88
C ASP A 420 -2.93 32.81 -8.85
N THR A 421 -3.22 32.33 -10.07
CA THR A 421 -3.82 33.14 -11.14
C THR A 421 -5.22 32.67 -11.54
N THR A 422 -6.08 33.65 -11.85
CA THR A 422 -7.51 33.53 -12.16
C THR A 422 -7.82 33.08 -13.60
N ASN A 423 -6.83 32.67 -14.38
CA ASN A 423 -6.99 32.39 -15.82
C ASN A 423 -7.24 30.90 -16.16
N GLN A 424 -7.58 30.07 -15.16
CA GLN A 424 -7.82 28.64 -15.34
C GLN A 424 -9.28 28.27 -15.08
N GLU A 425 -9.85 27.42 -15.95
CA GLU A 425 -11.30 27.22 -16.08
C GLU A 425 -11.88 26.01 -15.31
N VAL A 426 -11.08 24.97 -15.03
CA VAL A 426 -11.57 23.71 -14.41
C VAL A 426 -10.80 23.38 -13.13
N TRP A 427 -11.47 23.51 -11.99
CA TRP A 427 -10.88 23.28 -10.66
C TRP A 427 -11.29 21.95 -10.03
N LYS A 428 -10.39 21.38 -9.23
CA LYS A 428 -10.66 20.26 -8.31
C LYS A 428 -10.06 20.55 -6.93
N LEU A 429 -10.71 20.04 -5.88
CA LEU A 429 -10.13 20.04 -4.54
C LEU A 429 -9.14 18.90 -4.42
N ARG A 430 -7.92 19.23 -4.02
CA ARG A 430 -6.86 18.26 -3.76
C ARG A 430 -6.99 17.75 -2.33
N ASP A 431 -7.03 16.43 -2.18
CA ASP A 431 -6.87 15.71 -0.92
C ASP A 431 -7.66 16.40 0.21
N TRP A 432 -8.98 16.60 0.02
CA TRP A 432 -9.84 17.20 1.05
C TRP A 432 -10.88 16.17 1.54
N PRO A 433 -10.86 15.79 2.83
CA PRO A 433 -9.97 16.29 3.88
C PRO A 433 -8.49 15.90 3.65
N PRO A 434 -7.52 16.73 4.09
CA PRO A 434 -6.08 16.43 4.00
C PRO A 434 -5.74 15.19 4.81
N GLU A 435 -4.63 14.52 4.46
CA GLU A 435 -4.01 13.25 4.93
C GLU A 435 -4.23 12.79 6.40
N ALA A 436 -4.80 13.63 7.27
CA ALA A 436 -5.39 13.23 8.54
C ALA A 436 -6.63 12.34 8.33
N ASP A 437 -6.69 11.27 9.11
CA ASP A 437 -7.78 10.30 9.20
C ASP A 437 -9.19 10.91 9.01
N PHE A 438 -9.88 10.54 7.93
CA PHE A 438 -11.24 10.98 7.61
C PHE A 438 -12.23 10.63 8.74
N GLN A 439 -12.00 9.54 9.48
CA GLN A 439 -12.79 9.21 10.67
C GLN A 439 -12.63 10.28 11.75
N ASN A 440 -11.40 10.75 11.97
CA ASN A 440 -11.12 11.75 12.98
C ASN A 440 -11.60 13.13 12.55
N LYS A 441 -11.41 13.48 11.27
CA LYS A 441 -11.76 14.78 10.74
C LYS A 441 -13.26 14.91 10.47
N PHE A 442 -13.88 13.88 9.89
CA PHE A 442 -15.29 13.85 9.49
C PHE A 442 -16.01 12.57 9.99
N PRO A 443 -16.09 12.33 11.32
CA PRO A 443 -16.63 11.09 11.89
C PRO A 443 -18.07 10.80 11.46
N ASP A 444 -18.93 11.83 11.43
CA ASP A 444 -20.32 11.69 10.99
C ASP A 444 -20.45 11.17 9.56
N LEU A 445 -19.57 11.63 8.67
CA LEU A 445 -19.58 11.25 7.25
C LEU A 445 -18.92 9.89 7.05
N PHE A 446 -17.87 9.59 7.82
CA PHE A 446 -17.24 8.27 7.86
C PHE A 446 -18.29 7.19 8.13
N TYR A 447 -19.02 7.33 9.23
CA TYR A 447 -20.00 6.32 9.63
C TYR A 447 -21.20 6.31 8.68
N ASP A 448 -21.62 7.46 8.13
CA ASP A 448 -22.68 7.48 7.13
C ASP A 448 -22.32 6.70 5.87
N PHE A 449 -21.07 6.82 5.40
CA PHE A 449 -20.56 6.07 4.26
C PHE A 449 -20.42 4.58 4.57
N GLU A 450 -19.76 4.19 5.66
CA GLU A 450 -19.60 2.78 6.06
C GLU A 450 -20.94 2.06 6.18
N HIS A 451 -21.95 2.70 6.79
CA HIS A 451 -23.30 2.14 6.88
C HIS A 451 -24.03 2.04 5.54
N ALA A 452 -23.65 2.87 4.57
CA ALA A 452 -24.27 2.87 3.25
C ALA A 452 -23.69 1.80 2.31
N LEU A 453 -22.52 1.23 2.62
CA LEU A 453 -21.86 0.22 1.78
C LEU A 453 -22.73 -1.05 1.63
N PRO A 454 -22.94 -1.56 0.39
CA PRO A 454 -23.64 -2.82 0.16
C PRO A 454 -22.70 -4.01 0.24
N ILE A 455 -23.25 -5.20 0.52
CA ILE A 455 -22.46 -6.42 0.79
C ILE A 455 -21.44 -6.19 1.93
N PRO A 456 -21.92 -5.82 3.14
CA PRO A 456 -21.05 -5.31 4.20
C PRO A 456 -20.03 -6.33 4.71
N ASP A 457 -20.31 -7.63 4.58
CA ASP A 457 -19.37 -8.70 4.92
C ASP A 457 -18.05 -8.61 4.13
N ILE A 458 -18.07 -8.01 2.93
CA ILE A 458 -16.90 -7.87 2.06
C ILE A 458 -16.45 -6.42 1.98
N THR A 459 -17.36 -5.47 1.83
CA THR A 459 -17.01 -4.08 1.46
C THR A 459 -16.66 -3.20 2.65
N THR A 460 -17.17 -3.50 3.85
CA THR A 460 -16.88 -2.69 5.04
C THR A 460 -15.52 -3.04 5.63
N ARG A 461 -14.96 -2.13 6.41
CA ARG A 461 -13.65 -2.31 7.08
C ARG A 461 -13.64 -3.41 8.11
N VAL A 462 -14.82 -3.74 8.63
CA VAL A 462 -15.03 -4.78 9.65
C VAL A 462 -15.78 -5.97 9.07
N GLY A 463 -15.86 -6.07 7.75
CA GLY A 463 -16.47 -7.18 7.04
C GLY A 463 -15.72 -8.48 7.33
N ILE A 464 -16.42 -9.50 7.83
CA ILE A 464 -15.83 -10.80 8.18
C ILE A 464 -15.22 -11.57 6.99
N ARG A 465 -15.59 -11.20 5.75
CA ARG A 465 -15.04 -11.76 4.50
C ARG A 465 -14.10 -10.79 3.79
N ASN A 466 -13.86 -9.59 4.35
CA ASN A 466 -12.83 -8.69 3.88
C ASN A 466 -11.47 -9.15 4.41
N VAL A 467 -10.58 -9.63 3.54
CA VAL A 467 -9.28 -10.18 3.96
C VAL A 467 -8.44 -9.13 4.70
N ALA A 468 -8.56 -7.85 4.32
CA ALA A 468 -7.88 -6.75 4.98
C ALA A 468 -8.36 -6.49 6.43
N ALA A 469 -9.62 -6.81 6.74
CA ALA A 469 -10.19 -6.62 8.08
C ALA A 469 -9.52 -7.50 9.16
N HIS A 470 -8.75 -8.51 8.75
CA HIS A 470 -8.05 -9.41 9.64
C HIS A 470 -6.60 -8.97 9.94
N PHE A 471 -6.15 -7.82 9.44
CA PHE A 471 -4.78 -7.36 9.65
C PHE A 471 -4.53 -6.99 11.12
N PRO A 472 -3.39 -7.36 11.74
CA PRO A 472 -3.12 -7.11 13.15
C PRO A 472 -2.92 -5.62 13.47
N ALA A 473 -3.50 -5.15 14.57
CA ALA A 473 -3.42 -3.73 14.97
C ALA A 473 -2.03 -3.28 15.44
N ASN A 474 -1.18 -4.22 15.87
CA ASN A 474 0.21 -3.95 16.30
C ASN A 474 1.24 -4.21 15.20
N ALA A 475 0.81 -4.58 13.99
CA ALA A 475 1.70 -4.74 12.85
C ALA A 475 1.92 -3.42 12.12
N ASN A 476 2.96 -3.33 11.28
CA ASN A 476 3.07 -2.23 10.33
C ASN A 476 2.02 -2.39 9.24
N VAL A 477 0.88 -1.79 9.51
CA VAL A 477 -0.29 -1.81 8.65
C VAL A 477 0.11 -1.25 7.26
N PRO A 478 -0.23 -1.93 6.14
CA PRO A 478 -0.04 -1.45 4.77
C PRO A 478 -0.44 0.01 4.61
N ASP A 479 0.24 0.81 3.79
CA ASP A 479 -0.07 2.25 3.61
C ASP A 479 -1.51 2.50 3.09
N MET A 480 -2.15 1.49 2.49
CA MET A 480 -3.58 1.53 2.13
C MET A 480 -4.52 1.35 3.34
N LEU A 481 -3.96 0.96 4.49
CA LEU A 481 -4.63 0.64 5.74
C LEU A 481 -4.10 1.54 6.91
N THR A 482 -3.22 2.53 6.64
CA THR A 482 -2.44 3.25 7.67
C THR A 482 -3.16 4.38 8.41
N VAL A 483 -2.93 4.34 9.73
CA VAL A 483 -3.24 5.35 10.75
C VAL A 483 -2.20 6.47 10.73
N ASP A 484 -2.62 7.73 10.62
CA ASP A 484 -1.80 8.84 11.13
C ASP A 484 -1.86 8.82 12.67
N VAL A 485 -0.85 8.22 13.31
CA VAL A 485 -0.76 8.03 14.77
C VAL A 485 -0.32 9.33 15.46
N SER A 486 -0.99 10.43 15.15
CA SER A 486 -0.73 11.71 15.79
C SER A 486 -1.39 11.90 17.14
N PHE A 487 -2.37 11.05 17.49
CA PHE A 487 -2.99 11.02 18.81
C PHE A 487 -3.22 9.58 19.24
N GLY A 488 -2.58 9.17 20.34
CA GLY A 488 -2.64 7.79 20.83
C GLY A 488 -4.06 7.33 21.10
N LYS A 489 -4.49 6.31 20.36
CA LYS A 489 -5.45 5.25 20.71
C LYS A 489 -5.44 4.21 19.58
N ASP A 490 -5.49 2.95 19.98
CA ASP A 490 -5.42 1.76 19.13
C ASP A 490 -6.62 1.67 18.17
N TYR A 491 -6.41 1.69 16.85
CA TYR A 491 -7.18 1.02 15.77
C TYR A 491 -6.39 1.19 14.45
N ALA A 492 -6.44 0.21 13.54
CA ALA A 492 -5.93 0.35 12.17
C ALA A 492 -6.92 1.20 11.34
N ASN A 493 -6.47 2.30 10.73
CA ASN A 493 -7.33 3.30 10.11
C ASN A 493 -7.04 3.35 8.61
N ILE A 494 -7.96 2.86 7.79
CA ILE A 494 -7.98 3.15 6.34
C ILE A 494 -8.43 4.62 6.15
N LEU A 495 -8.05 5.31 5.08
CA LEU A 495 -8.48 6.70 4.85
C LEU A 495 -9.80 6.72 4.03
N PHE A 496 -10.58 7.80 4.06
CA PHE A 496 -11.66 8.02 3.07
C PHE A 496 -11.35 9.27 2.27
N GLN A 497 -11.66 9.29 0.96
CA GLN A 497 -11.51 10.49 0.14
C GLN A 497 -12.83 10.94 -0.46
N MET A 498 -12.93 12.26 -0.55
CA MET A 498 -14.02 12.91 -1.24
C MET A 498 -13.48 13.59 -2.50
N TYR A 499 -14.01 13.17 -3.64
CA TYR A 499 -13.64 13.69 -4.95
C TYR A 499 -14.59 14.80 -5.34
N ILE A 500 -14.12 16.05 -5.25
CA ILE A 500 -14.88 17.25 -5.60
C ILE A 500 -14.20 17.94 -6.77
N ALA A 501 -14.82 17.86 -7.95
CA ALA A 501 -14.25 18.43 -9.17
C ALA A 501 -15.32 18.99 -10.11
N MET A 502 -14.95 20.07 -10.79
CA MET A 502 -15.79 20.73 -11.79
C MET A 502 -15.96 19.89 -13.06
N LYS A 503 -16.95 20.30 -13.86
CA LYS A 503 -17.17 19.78 -15.21
C LYS A 503 -15.90 19.91 -16.06
N ASN A 504 -15.56 18.86 -16.80
CA ASN A 504 -14.53 18.86 -17.83
C ASN A 504 -15.10 18.28 -19.15
N SER A 505 -14.22 18.02 -20.12
CA SER A 505 -14.53 17.47 -21.44
C SER A 505 -13.87 16.10 -21.62
N ASP A 506 -14.41 15.22 -22.46
CA ASP A 506 -13.76 13.94 -22.82
C ASP A 506 -13.06 14.00 -24.19
N GLN A 507 -13.04 15.19 -24.79
CA GLN A 507 -12.52 15.48 -26.13
C GLN A 507 -11.00 15.76 -26.10
N VAL A 508 -10.40 15.81 -27.29
CA VAL A 508 -8.97 16.09 -27.50
C VAL A 508 -8.57 17.40 -26.79
N GLY A 509 -7.43 17.38 -26.08
CA GLY A 509 -6.92 18.51 -25.31
C GLY A 509 -7.44 18.60 -23.86
N SER A 510 -8.46 17.84 -23.48
CA SER A 510 -8.82 17.68 -22.07
C SER A 510 -8.03 16.55 -21.41
N ARG A 511 -7.68 16.73 -20.14
CA ARG A 511 -7.13 15.66 -19.31
C ARG A 511 -8.19 14.98 -18.42
N GLY A 512 -9.47 15.35 -18.50
CA GLY A 512 -10.52 14.83 -17.61
C GLY A 512 -10.53 15.52 -16.24
N SER A 513 -11.64 15.41 -15.49
CA SER A 513 -11.83 16.14 -14.21
C SER A 513 -10.95 15.63 -13.08
N THR A 514 -10.51 14.37 -13.14
CA THR A 514 -9.67 13.75 -12.12
C THR A 514 -8.38 13.25 -12.77
N VAL A 515 -7.34 14.08 -12.70
CA VAL A 515 -5.95 13.71 -13.11
C VAL A 515 -5.01 13.67 -11.91
N PHE A 516 -5.50 14.03 -10.72
CA PHE A 516 -4.68 13.91 -9.52
C PHE A 516 -4.93 12.51 -8.97
N ALA A 517 -3.85 11.74 -8.94
CA ALA A 517 -3.66 10.45 -8.28
C ALA A 517 -4.79 9.43 -8.43
N PHE A 518 -4.44 8.26 -9.00
CA PHE A 518 -5.17 6.99 -9.01
C PHE A 518 -5.98 6.57 -10.26
N PHE A 519 -6.42 7.47 -11.13
CA PHE A 519 -7.34 7.09 -12.23
C PHE A 519 -6.70 6.70 -13.57
N THR A 520 -5.56 6.00 -13.49
CA THR A 520 -5.13 5.02 -14.49
C THR A 520 -4.41 3.87 -13.78
N TRP A 521 -4.56 3.73 -12.46
CA TRP A 521 -4.01 2.58 -11.76
C TRP A 521 -4.93 1.41 -12.06
N MET A 522 -4.30 0.30 -12.45
CA MET A 522 -4.86 -0.98 -12.06
C MET A 522 -4.89 -0.96 -10.53
N LEU A 523 -6.09 -0.99 -9.95
CA LEU A 523 -6.22 -0.93 -8.50
C LEU A 523 -5.53 -2.16 -7.91
N PRO A 524 -4.65 -2.00 -6.89
CA PRO A 524 -4.04 -3.13 -6.20
C PRO A 524 -5.08 -4.05 -5.56
N VAL A 525 -6.29 -3.56 -5.35
CA VAL A 525 -7.37 -4.13 -4.55
C VAL A 525 -8.74 -3.71 -5.11
N ASP A 526 -9.86 -4.22 -4.56
CA ASP A 526 -11.20 -3.95 -5.09
C ASP A 526 -11.75 -2.62 -4.58
N ALA A 527 -12.42 -1.82 -5.42
CA ALA A 527 -12.96 -0.52 -5.00
C ALA A 527 -14.48 -0.38 -5.18
N ILE A 528 -15.04 0.58 -4.44
CA ILE A 528 -16.40 1.10 -4.61
C ILE A 528 -16.39 2.64 -4.60
N ASN A 529 -17.03 3.25 -5.59
CA ASN A 529 -17.18 4.70 -5.70
C ASN A 529 -18.65 5.10 -5.73
N ILE A 530 -19.11 5.94 -4.81
CA ILE A 530 -20.50 6.44 -4.76
C ILE A 530 -20.54 7.91 -5.18
N GLN A 531 -21.30 8.22 -6.24
CA GLN A 531 -21.56 9.61 -6.61
C GLN A 531 -22.72 10.16 -5.80
N THR A 532 -22.46 11.19 -5.01
CA THR A 532 -23.46 11.78 -4.09
C THR A 532 -24.11 13.03 -4.68
N TYR A 533 -23.43 13.71 -5.61
CA TYR A 533 -23.90 14.96 -6.19
C TYR A 533 -23.45 15.12 -7.63
N ALA A 534 -24.32 15.69 -8.48
CA ALA A 534 -23.99 16.18 -9.81
C ALA A 534 -24.89 17.35 -10.22
N LYS A 535 -24.30 18.50 -10.57
CA LYS A 535 -25.02 19.67 -11.11
C LYS A 535 -24.21 20.34 -12.20
N GLN A 536 -24.87 20.85 -13.24
CA GLN A 536 -24.22 21.64 -14.28
C GLN A 536 -23.71 22.96 -13.69
N GLY A 537 -22.52 23.41 -14.08
CA GLY A 537 -21.97 24.70 -13.63
C GLY A 537 -22.73 25.89 -14.22
N ASP A 538 -22.83 26.98 -13.46
CA ASP A 538 -23.54 28.21 -13.84
C ASP A 538 -22.69 29.10 -14.79
N SER A 539 -22.12 28.51 -15.84
CA SER A 539 -21.46 29.24 -16.94
C SER A 539 -22.23 29.12 -18.25
N GLU A 540 -23.56 29.08 -18.18
CA GLU A 540 -24.42 29.65 -19.21
C GLU A 540 -25.16 30.83 -18.57
N GLY A 541 -24.63 32.04 -18.79
CA GLY A 541 -25.43 33.25 -18.74
C GLY A 541 -26.50 33.21 -19.84
N CYS A 542 -27.46 32.29 -19.73
CA CYS A 542 -28.70 32.37 -20.47
C CYS A 542 -29.57 33.37 -19.71
N VAL A 543 -29.43 34.63 -20.09
CA VAL A 543 -30.47 35.64 -19.87
C VAL A 543 -31.79 34.99 -20.25
N SER A 544 -32.70 34.90 -19.29
CA SER A 544 -34.03 34.34 -19.51
C SER A 544 -34.74 35.11 -20.62
N LEU A 545 -34.73 34.57 -21.83
CA LEU A 545 -35.68 34.96 -22.86
C LEU A 545 -36.34 33.69 -23.39
N ARG A 546 -37.57 33.53 -22.89
CA ARG A 546 -38.68 32.72 -23.38
C ARG A 546 -38.43 32.22 -24.82
N PHE A 547 -38.39 30.92 -25.04
CA PHE A 547 -39.20 30.23 -26.06
C PHE A 547 -39.22 28.71 -25.82
N ARG A 548 -40.38 28.14 -26.19
CA ARG A 548 -40.86 26.76 -26.04
C ARG A 548 -39.89 25.63 -26.42
N GLN A 549 -39.83 24.64 -25.52
CA GLN A 549 -40.06 23.21 -25.77
C GLN A 549 -39.34 22.55 -26.96
N ILE A 550 -38.16 21.98 -26.70
CA ILE A 550 -37.69 20.72 -27.32
C ILE A 550 -37.06 19.87 -26.20
N SER A 551 -37.58 18.66 -26.01
CA SER A 551 -37.01 17.61 -25.17
C SER A 551 -35.66 17.16 -25.73
N VAL A 552 -34.70 16.85 -24.85
CA VAL A 552 -33.41 16.12 -25.00
C VAL A 552 -32.36 16.92 -24.24
N HIS A 553 -31.73 16.33 -23.22
CA HIS A 553 -30.43 16.66 -22.56
C HIS A 553 -30.40 16.18 -21.08
N THR A 554 -31.08 15.08 -20.75
CA THR A 554 -30.97 14.40 -19.44
C THR A 554 -29.59 13.78 -19.18
N HIS A 555 -28.71 13.69 -20.18
CA HIS A 555 -27.38 13.08 -20.09
C HIS A 555 -26.27 13.98 -19.50
N LYS A 556 -26.55 15.25 -19.16
CA LYS A 556 -25.51 16.23 -18.75
C LYS A 556 -25.21 16.31 -17.24
N LYS A 557 -25.78 15.44 -16.40
CA LYS A 557 -25.58 15.44 -14.92
C LYS A 557 -24.92 14.16 -14.41
N VAL A 558 -23.79 13.77 -15.01
CA VAL A 558 -23.11 12.49 -14.73
C VAL A 558 -21.59 12.66 -14.66
N ALA A 559 -20.92 11.67 -14.07
CA ALA A 559 -19.52 11.38 -14.34
C ALA A 559 -19.40 10.24 -15.35
N LEU A 560 -18.55 10.42 -16.33
CA LEU A 560 -18.26 9.44 -17.38
C LEU A 560 -17.04 8.62 -16.95
N TRP A 561 -17.22 7.32 -16.84
CA TRP A 561 -16.15 6.37 -16.54
C TRP A 561 -15.82 5.55 -17.78
N HIS A 562 -14.54 5.28 -17.98
CA HIS A 562 -14.09 4.23 -18.90
C HIS A 562 -13.28 3.22 -18.09
N LEU A 563 -13.72 1.96 -18.10
CA LEU A 563 -13.06 0.85 -17.41
C LEU A 563 -12.61 -0.15 -18.47
N TYR A 564 -11.35 -0.55 -18.43
CA TYR A 564 -10.74 -1.48 -19.37
C TYR A 564 -10.57 -2.85 -18.74
N HIS A 565 -10.77 -3.87 -19.55
CA HIS A 565 -10.59 -5.25 -19.11
C HIS A 565 -9.15 -5.51 -18.68
N ALA A 566 -8.98 -6.24 -17.58
CA ALA A 566 -7.69 -6.70 -17.07
C ALA A 566 -6.83 -7.45 -18.12
N LYS A 567 -7.48 -8.15 -19.07
CA LYS A 567 -6.78 -8.90 -20.12
C LYS A 567 -6.13 -7.99 -21.15
N ASP A 568 -6.65 -6.77 -21.32
CA ASP A 568 -6.22 -5.80 -22.33
C ASP A 568 -5.16 -4.83 -21.79
N SER A 569 -4.78 -4.93 -20.51
CA SER A 569 -3.83 -4.03 -19.84
C SER A 569 -2.50 -3.90 -20.58
N GLN A 570 -1.98 -5.00 -21.15
CA GLN A 570 -0.71 -4.95 -21.89
C GLN A 570 -0.85 -4.21 -23.22
N THR A 571 -1.92 -4.46 -23.97
CA THR A 571 -2.20 -3.76 -25.23
C THR A 571 -2.47 -2.28 -25.00
N LEU A 572 -3.19 -1.93 -23.93
CA LEU A 572 -3.39 -0.55 -23.50
C LEU A 572 -2.06 0.13 -23.18
N ARG A 573 -1.17 -0.55 -22.44
CA ARG A 573 0.16 -0.04 -22.09
C ARG A 573 1.01 0.26 -23.33
N GLU A 574 1.04 -0.67 -24.28
CA GLU A 574 1.77 -0.53 -25.54
C GLU A 574 1.25 0.65 -26.38
N PHE A 575 -0.07 0.78 -26.47
CA PHE A 575 -0.71 1.93 -27.14
C PHE A 575 -0.32 3.26 -26.48
N LEU A 576 -0.32 3.33 -25.15
CA LEU A 576 0.06 4.55 -24.43
C LEU A 576 1.54 4.91 -24.59
N TYR A 577 2.43 3.91 -24.60
CA TYR A 577 3.84 4.14 -24.91
C TYR A 577 4.04 4.67 -26.33
N GLN A 578 3.33 4.09 -27.32
CA GLN A 578 3.37 4.58 -28.70
C GLN A 578 2.85 6.02 -28.78
N HIS A 579 1.75 6.33 -28.11
CA HIS A 579 1.19 7.68 -28.08
C HIS A 579 2.17 8.70 -27.51
N GLN A 580 2.85 8.38 -26.40
CA GLN A 580 3.89 9.24 -25.83
C GLN A 580 5.11 9.38 -26.75
N ALA A 581 5.50 8.31 -27.44
CA ALA A 581 6.58 8.33 -28.42
C ALA A 581 6.27 9.28 -29.57
N ASP A 582 5.04 9.23 -30.09
CA ASP A 582 4.56 10.13 -31.14
C ASP A 582 4.49 11.59 -30.64
N GLU A 583 3.97 11.84 -29.42
CA GLU A 583 3.89 13.18 -28.85
C GLU A 583 5.26 13.82 -28.56
N LEU A 584 6.25 13.01 -28.17
CA LEU A 584 7.60 13.47 -27.83
C LEU A 584 8.58 13.43 -29.00
N GLU A 585 8.16 12.91 -30.16
CA GLU A 585 9.02 12.63 -31.32
C GLU A 585 10.23 11.75 -30.96
N LEU A 586 10.01 10.74 -30.10
CA LEU A 586 11.03 9.79 -29.65
C LEU A 586 10.70 8.36 -30.12
N ALA A 587 11.68 7.47 -30.09
CA ALA A 587 11.42 6.04 -30.23
C ALA A 587 10.72 5.49 -28.96
N VAL A 588 9.87 4.46 -29.14
CA VAL A 588 9.14 3.82 -28.01
C VAL A 588 10.09 3.29 -26.95
N GLU A 589 11.22 2.71 -27.36
CA GLU A 589 12.26 2.19 -26.48
C GLU A 589 12.90 3.30 -25.63
N GLU A 590 13.05 4.48 -26.22
CA GLU A 590 13.59 5.65 -25.52
C GLU A 590 12.58 6.20 -24.51
N VAL A 591 11.28 6.18 -24.83
CA VAL A 591 10.20 6.52 -23.89
C VAL A 591 10.19 5.54 -22.71
N LYS A 592 10.20 4.23 -22.96
CA LYS A 592 10.24 3.20 -21.91
C LYS A 592 11.45 3.34 -20.98
N CYS A 593 12.58 3.80 -21.50
CA CYS A 593 13.79 4.00 -20.72
C CYS A 593 13.76 5.30 -19.87
N LYS A 594 13.10 6.36 -20.38
CA LYS A 594 13.10 7.69 -19.75
C LYS A 594 11.89 7.97 -18.88
N LEU A 595 10.73 7.41 -19.22
CA LEU A 595 9.47 7.63 -18.54
C LEU A 595 9.06 6.37 -17.79
N ASP A 596 8.35 6.57 -16.70
CA ASP A 596 7.71 5.50 -15.95
C ASP A 596 6.55 4.89 -16.76
N ASP A 597 6.07 3.72 -16.34
CA ASP A 597 4.89 3.08 -16.94
C ASP A 597 3.68 4.04 -17.05
N PRO A 598 3.08 4.18 -18.24
CA PRO A 598 2.04 5.17 -18.51
C PRO A 598 0.70 4.85 -17.84
N ILE A 599 0.42 3.57 -17.56
CA ILE A 599 -0.74 3.15 -16.76
C ILE A 599 -0.45 3.55 -15.30
N HIS A 600 0.71 3.19 -14.76
CA HIS A 600 0.98 3.41 -13.34
C HIS A 600 1.27 4.86 -12.94
N THR A 601 1.66 5.74 -13.86
CA THR A 601 1.96 7.16 -13.54
C THR A 601 0.87 8.15 -13.90
N THR A 602 -0.25 7.68 -14.44
CA THR A 602 -1.52 8.42 -14.58
C THR A 602 -1.39 9.82 -15.16
N ARG A 603 -0.64 9.96 -16.26
CA ARG A 603 -0.43 11.27 -16.92
C ARG A 603 -1.27 11.48 -18.16
N ILE A 604 -1.89 10.42 -18.66
CA ILE A 604 -2.59 10.41 -19.94
C ILE A 604 -4.06 10.06 -19.69
N TYR A 605 -4.94 10.92 -20.18
CA TYR A 605 -6.36 10.62 -20.26
C TYR A 605 -6.67 10.09 -21.66
N VAL A 606 -7.23 8.89 -21.75
CA VAL A 606 -7.59 8.26 -23.03
C VAL A 606 -8.86 8.91 -23.56
N ASN A 607 -8.69 9.95 -24.37
CA ASN A 607 -9.79 10.74 -24.93
C ASN A 607 -10.64 9.94 -25.95
N ALA A 608 -11.74 10.53 -26.43
CA ALA A 608 -12.68 9.85 -27.33
C ALA A 608 -12.02 9.29 -28.62
N GLU A 609 -11.06 10.00 -29.20
CA GLU A 609 -10.33 9.57 -30.41
C GLU A 609 -9.37 8.42 -30.12
N MET A 610 -8.65 8.48 -29.00
CA MET A 610 -7.79 7.40 -28.54
C MET A 610 -8.61 6.13 -28.25
N ARG A 611 -9.76 6.26 -27.59
CA ARG A 611 -10.68 5.13 -27.34
C ARG A 611 -11.24 4.53 -28.62
N LYS A 612 -11.55 5.37 -29.62
CA LYS A 612 -11.94 4.89 -30.95
C LYS A 612 -10.82 4.08 -31.59
N THR A 613 -9.59 4.60 -31.57
CA THR A 613 -8.40 3.92 -32.11
C THR A 613 -8.13 2.58 -31.41
N LEU A 614 -8.15 2.55 -30.07
CA LEU A 614 -7.99 1.34 -29.27
C LEU A 614 -8.98 0.24 -29.68
N ARG A 615 -10.25 0.61 -29.84
CA ARG A 615 -11.31 -0.31 -30.23
C ARG A 615 -11.13 -0.83 -31.66
N GLU A 616 -10.94 0.07 -32.61
CA GLU A 616 -10.93 -0.28 -34.04
C GLU A 616 -9.65 -0.99 -34.47
N LYS A 617 -8.49 -0.60 -33.92
CA LYS A 617 -7.19 -1.13 -34.35
C LYS A 617 -6.61 -2.20 -33.43
N TYR A 618 -6.86 -2.09 -32.13
CA TYR A 618 -6.26 -2.98 -31.12
C TYR A 618 -7.28 -3.97 -30.54
N GLY A 619 -8.57 -3.83 -30.87
CA GLY A 619 -9.62 -4.65 -30.29
C GLY A 619 -9.85 -4.42 -28.80
N VAL A 620 -9.25 -3.37 -28.21
CA VAL A 620 -9.36 -3.06 -26.80
C VAL A 620 -10.70 -2.39 -26.54
N THR A 621 -11.56 -3.10 -25.83
CA THR A 621 -12.89 -2.66 -25.41
C THR A 621 -12.95 -2.55 -23.89
N GLY A 622 -14.14 -2.26 -23.37
CA GLY A 622 -14.39 -2.10 -21.95
C GLY A 622 -15.76 -1.50 -21.72
N TRP A 623 -15.96 -1.00 -20.51
CA TRP A 623 -17.22 -0.45 -20.06
C TRP A 623 -17.17 1.08 -20.04
N GLU A 624 -18.20 1.71 -20.60
CA GLU A 624 -18.43 3.16 -20.45
C GLU A 624 -19.64 3.40 -19.56
N VAL A 625 -19.41 3.94 -18.37
CA VAL A 625 -20.45 4.15 -17.35
C VAL A 625 -20.74 5.64 -17.20
N LYS A 626 -22.00 6.04 -17.43
CA LYS A 626 -22.51 7.39 -17.13
C LYS A 626 -23.09 7.39 -15.71
N GLN A 627 -22.23 7.52 -14.70
CA GLN A 627 -22.59 7.45 -13.28
C GLN A 627 -23.45 8.65 -12.87
N LYS A 628 -24.65 8.38 -12.34
CA LYS A 628 -25.59 9.36 -11.80
C LYS A 628 -25.46 9.49 -10.27
N PRO A 629 -25.92 10.60 -9.67
CA PRO A 629 -26.05 10.67 -8.21
C PRO A 629 -26.91 9.52 -7.66
N GLY A 630 -26.45 8.89 -6.59
CA GLY A 630 -27.10 7.71 -6.00
C GLY A 630 -26.66 6.38 -6.61
N GLU A 631 -25.70 6.37 -7.53
CA GLU A 631 -25.12 5.16 -8.10
C GLU A 631 -23.72 4.89 -7.53
N ALA A 632 -23.48 3.64 -7.13
CA ALA A 632 -22.17 3.11 -6.79
C ALA A 632 -21.59 2.33 -7.97
N VAL A 633 -20.32 2.58 -8.29
CA VAL A 633 -19.54 1.82 -9.27
C VAL A 633 -18.58 0.93 -8.50
N PHE A 634 -18.74 -0.38 -8.64
CA PHE A 634 -17.82 -1.40 -8.13
C PHE A 634 -16.77 -1.71 -9.18
N ILE A 635 -15.50 -1.62 -8.79
CA ILE A 635 -14.33 -1.77 -9.67
C ILE A 635 -13.49 -2.95 -9.17
N PRO A 636 -13.38 -4.05 -9.94
CA PRO A 636 -12.52 -5.17 -9.57
C PRO A 636 -11.05 -4.75 -9.49
N ALA A 637 -10.30 -5.41 -8.59
CA ALA A 637 -8.85 -5.29 -8.55
C ALA A 637 -8.25 -5.55 -9.94
N TYR A 638 -7.16 -4.85 -10.28
CA TYR A 638 -6.43 -4.98 -11.54
C TYR A 638 -7.17 -4.42 -12.78
N THR A 639 -8.30 -3.72 -12.60
CA THR A 639 -9.03 -3.00 -13.66
C THR A 639 -8.46 -1.58 -13.85
N ALA A 640 -7.88 -1.30 -15.02
CA ALA A 640 -7.51 0.07 -15.40
C ALA A 640 -8.78 0.89 -15.69
N HIS A 641 -8.87 2.11 -15.17
CA HIS A 641 -10.07 2.93 -15.30
C HIS A 641 -9.75 4.42 -15.25
N GLN A 642 -10.60 5.26 -15.85
CA GLN A 642 -10.49 6.73 -15.87
C GLN A 642 -11.85 7.41 -15.71
N VAL A 643 -11.88 8.65 -15.22
CA VAL A 643 -13.12 9.41 -14.95
C VAL A 643 -13.07 10.83 -15.48
N CYS A 644 -14.11 11.24 -16.20
CA CYS A 644 -14.36 12.61 -16.61
C CYS A 644 -15.72 13.10 -16.12
N ASN A 645 -15.77 14.19 -15.36
CA ASN A 645 -17.04 14.72 -14.91
C ASN A 645 -17.68 15.56 -16.02
N LEU A 646 -18.88 15.16 -16.47
CA LEU A 646 -19.65 15.96 -17.43
C LEU A 646 -20.49 17.06 -16.75
N ALA A 647 -20.43 17.11 -15.41
CA ALA A 647 -21.04 18.07 -14.51
C ALA A 647 -20.11 18.36 -13.31
N ASN A 648 -20.42 19.35 -12.48
CA ASN A 648 -19.76 19.48 -11.17
C ASN A 648 -20.22 18.32 -10.29
N CYS A 649 -19.30 17.48 -9.83
CA CYS A 649 -19.62 16.25 -9.13
C CYS A 649 -18.95 16.18 -7.74
N ILE A 650 -19.64 15.52 -6.80
CA ILE A 650 -19.04 15.02 -5.56
C ILE A 650 -19.19 13.50 -5.58
N LYS A 651 -18.07 12.82 -5.34
CA LYS A 651 -18.04 11.37 -5.14
C LYS A 651 -17.31 11.09 -3.84
N VAL A 652 -17.69 10.00 -3.22
CA VAL A 652 -16.99 9.46 -2.06
C VAL A 652 -16.56 8.04 -2.39
N ALA A 653 -15.30 7.77 -2.12
CA ALA A 653 -14.74 6.44 -2.03
C ALA A 653 -13.93 6.39 -0.72
N GLY A 654 -13.34 5.26 -0.38
CA GLY A 654 -12.24 5.31 0.60
C GLY A 654 -11.03 6.02 0.03
N GLU A 655 -9.91 6.03 0.74
CA GLU A 655 -8.62 6.42 0.20
C GLU A 655 -7.58 5.45 0.78
N PRO A 656 -6.56 5.07 0.00
CA PRO A 656 -6.37 5.45 -1.39
C PRO A 656 -7.40 4.88 -2.37
N ASP A 657 -8.23 3.93 -1.92
CA ASP A 657 -9.69 3.91 -2.10
C ASP A 657 -10.28 3.02 -0.98
N SER A 658 -11.60 2.85 -0.83
CA SER A 658 -12.19 2.02 0.26
C SER A 658 -12.07 0.61 -0.21
N ASP A 659 -10.83 0.15 -0.23
CA ASP A 659 -10.51 -1.03 -0.94
C ASP A 659 -10.59 -2.21 0.01
N PHE A 660 -11.55 -3.05 -0.29
CA PHE A 660 -11.66 -4.34 0.33
C PHE A 660 -10.80 -5.32 -0.45
N VAL A 661 -10.26 -6.31 0.25
CA VAL A 661 -9.64 -7.45 -0.42
C VAL A 661 -10.66 -8.56 -0.38
N SER A 662 -11.46 -8.66 -1.44
CA SER A 662 -12.41 -9.76 -1.53
C SER A 662 -11.65 -11.08 -1.76
N PRO A 663 -12.20 -12.21 -1.29
CA PRO A 663 -11.65 -13.53 -1.57
C PRO A 663 -11.43 -13.78 -3.07
N HIS A 664 -12.30 -13.22 -3.92
CA HIS A 664 -12.26 -13.41 -5.37
C HIS A 664 -11.13 -12.63 -6.08
N SER A 665 -10.60 -11.58 -5.45
CA SER A 665 -9.60 -10.71 -6.08
C SER A 665 -8.16 -11.02 -5.68
N ILE A 666 -7.95 -11.92 -4.72
CA ILE A 666 -6.60 -12.23 -4.19
C ILE A 666 -5.59 -12.53 -5.31
N GLN A 667 -5.96 -13.32 -6.32
CA GLN A 667 -5.04 -13.64 -7.41
C GLN A 667 -4.74 -12.44 -8.32
N ARG A 668 -5.72 -11.56 -8.55
CA ARG A 668 -5.53 -10.31 -9.29
C ARG A 668 -4.58 -9.39 -8.54
N CYS A 669 -4.74 -9.28 -7.21
CA CYS A 669 -3.82 -8.55 -6.33
C CYS A 669 -2.40 -9.12 -6.40
N ILE A 670 -2.23 -10.45 -6.28
CA ILE A 670 -0.90 -11.11 -6.37
C ILE A 670 -0.23 -10.83 -7.72
N LYS A 671 -0.99 -10.91 -8.83
CA LYS A 671 -0.46 -10.64 -10.17
C LYS A 671 0.05 -9.20 -10.28
N LEU A 672 -0.72 -8.23 -9.78
CA LEU A 672 -0.33 -6.83 -9.77
C LEU A 672 0.95 -6.59 -8.97
N THR A 673 1.06 -7.21 -7.80
CA THR A 673 2.27 -7.14 -6.97
C THR A 673 3.49 -7.70 -7.69
N GLU A 674 3.37 -8.80 -8.44
CA GLU A 674 4.51 -9.33 -9.22
C GLU A 674 4.82 -8.45 -10.44
N GLU A 675 3.84 -7.82 -11.08
CA GLU A 675 4.09 -6.84 -12.15
C GLU A 675 4.87 -5.63 -11.64
N PHE A 676 4.49 -5.05 -10.50
CA PHE A 676 5.27 -3.97 -9.87
C PHE A 676 6.69 -4.41 -9.53
N ARG A 677 6.85 -5.67 -9.09
CA ARG A 677 8.17 -6.23 -8.80
C ARG A 677 9.02 -6.35 -10.06
N VAL A 678 8.45 -6.80 -11.18
CA VAL A 678 9.15 -6.88 -12.47
C VAL A 678 9.54 -5.49 -12.95
N GLN A 679 8.63 -4.52 -12.91
CA GLN A 679 8.92 -3.13 -13.28
C GLN A 679 10.01 -2.52 -12.40
N ASN A 680 10.05 -2.84 -11.11
CA ASN A 680 11.12 -2.41 -10.22
C ASN A 680 12.51 -2.94 -10.64
N HIS A 681 12.60 -4.02 -11.41
CA HIS A 681 13.84 -4.51 -12.01
C HIS A 681 14.15 -3.81 -13.35
N GLU A 682 13.12 -3.52 -14.15
CA GLU A 682 13.19 -2.97 -15.50
C GLU A 682 13.46 -1.45 -15.56
N HIS A 683 13.18 -0.72 -14.47
CA HIS A 683 13.29 0.73 -14.44
C HIS A 683 14.49 1.24 -13.62
N ARG A 684 14.98 2.43 -14.02
CA ARG A 684 16.12 3.11 -13.38
C ARG A 684 15.90 3.39 -11.90
N ARG A 685 14.68 3.78 -11.53
CA ARG A 685 14.26 4.04 -10.16
C ARG A 685 13.22 2.98 -9.82
N PRO A 686 13.32 2.28 -8.68
CA PRO A 686 12.20 1.49 -8.21
C PRO A 686 10.99 2.40 -8.17
N TRP A 687 9.91 1.93 -8.80
CA TRP A 687 8.58 2.47 -8.61
C TRP A 687 8.17 2.30 -7.13
N ARG A 688 7.03 2.87 -6.72
CA ARG A 688 6.60 2.90 -5.31
C ARG A 688 6.72 1.52 -4.65
N GLU A 689 6.98 1.53 -3.34
CA GLU A 689 7.15 0.30 -2.54
C GLU A 689 5.91 -0.61 -2.63
N ASP A 690 6.03 -1.91 -2.33
CA ASP A 690 4.87 -2.80 -2.21
C ASP A 690 3.99 -2.34 -1.03
N LEU A 691 3.03 -1.47 -1.33
CA LEU A 691 2.16 -0.86 -0.34
C LEU A 691 1.09 -1.82 0.16
N LEU A 692 0.84 -2.95 -0.52
CA LEU A 692 -0.28 -3.85 -0.21
C LEU A 692 0.12 -4.93 0.82
N GLN A 693 1.37 -5.39 0.78
CA GLN A 693 1.87 -6.48 1.61
C GLN A 693 1.00 -7.75 1.50
N ILE A 694 0.54 -8.08 0.28
CA ILE A 694 -0.49 -9.12 0.05
C ILE A 694 -0.16 -10.45 0.75
N ASN A 695 1.08 -10.94 0.65
CA ASN A 695 1.50 -12.20 1.27
C ASN A 695 1.31 -12.20 2.80
N GLN A 696 1.64 -11.09 3.47
CA GLN A 696 1.46 -10.96 4.91
C GLN A 696 -0.01 -10.82 5.28
N MET A 697 -0.77 -10.07 4.48
CA MET A 697 -2.22 -9.93 4.67
C MET A 697 -2.93 -11.28 4.60
N LEU A 698 -2.61 -12.11 3.59
CA LEU A 698 -3.17 -13.46 3.46
C LEU A 698 -2.79 -14.35 4.64
N LEU A 699 -1.51 -14.31 5.07
CA LEU A 699 -1.03 -15.07 6.21
C LEU A 699 -1.76 -14.67 7.50
N TYR A 700 -1.89 -13.36 7.76
CA TYR A 700 -2.59 -12.84 8.92
C TYR A 700 -4.09 -13.14 8.89
N ALA A 701 -4.74 -13.06 7.73
CA ALA A 701 -6.12 -13.48 7.58
C ALA A 701 -6.31 -14.97 7.87
N PHE A 702 -5.39 -15.83 7.40
CA PHE A 702 -5.42 -17.25 7.72
C PHE A 702 -5.28 -17.49 9.23
N VAL A 703 -4.33 -16.82 9.90
CA VAL A 703 -4.16 -16.98 11.36
C VAL A 703 -5.37 -16.43 12.13
N SER A 704 -5.85 -15.24 11.78
CA SER A 704 -6.99 -14.56 12.43
C SER A 704 -8.28 -15.39 12.40
N THR A 705 -8.57 -16.00 11.25
CA THR A 705 -9.77 -16.83 11.03
C THR A 705 -9.68 -18.21 11.68
N GLY A 706 -8.50 -18.62 12.13
CA GLY A 706 -8.28 -19.90 12.83
C GLY A 706 -8.50 -19.84 14.35
N ARG A 707 -8.87 -18.67 14.87
CA ARG A 707 -9.15 -18.41 16.29
C ARG A 707 -10.51 -18.97 16.72
N SER A 708 -10.73 -19.07 18.02
CA SER A 708 -11.99 -19.58 18.56
C SER A 708 -13.12 -18.58 18.26
N ILE A 709 -14.33 -19.09 17.95
CA ILE A 709 -15.49 -18.25 17.59
C ILE A 709 -15.86 -17.30 18.76
N GLU A 710 -15.58 -17.73 19.99
CA GLU A 710 -15.79 -16.94 21.21
C GLU A 710 -14.90 -15.69 21.30
N GLU A 711 -13.84 -15.60 20.51
CA GLU A 711 -12.98 -14.41 20.41
C GLU A 711 -13.55 -13.32 19.49
N PHE A 712 -14.62 -13.62 18.74
CA PHE A 712 -15.24 -12.68 17.80
C PHE A 712 -16.42 -11.95 18.46
N GLU A 713 -16.45 -10.63 18.27
CA GLU A 713 -17.48 -9.73 18.78
C GLU A 713 -18.13 -8.95 17.65
N VAL A 714 -19.37 -8.51 17.85
CA VAL A 714 -20.07 -7.66 16.87
C VAL A 714 -19.73 -6.20 17.14
N LYS A 715 -19.14 -5.54 16.15
CA LYS A 715 -18.91 -4.11 16.17
C LYS A 715 -20.22 -3.36 16.04
N LYS A 716 -20.55 -2.55 17.05
CA LYS A 716 -21.61 -1.54 16.92
C LYS A 716 -21.00 -0.31 16.27
N LEU A 717 -21.31 -0.10 14.99
CA LEU A 717 -20.97 1.13 14.29
C LEU A 717 -21.83 2.27 14.86
N THR A 718 -21.39 2.91 15.93
CA THR A 718 -22.05 4.09 16.49
C THR A 718 -21.13 5.30 16.34
N PRO A 719 -21.64 6.46 15.89
CA PRO A 719 -20.89 7.70 16.03
C PRO A 719 -20.61 7.90 17.53
N HIS A 720 -19.34 8.14 17.89
CA HIS A 720 -19.02 8.56 19.25
C HIS A 720 -19.79 9.87 19.50
N SER A 721 -20.72 9.82 20.45
CA SER A 721 -21.56 10.93 20.90
C SER A 721 -20.75 12.09 21.45
#